data_AF-A0A163IQE2-F1
#
_entry.id   AF-A0A163IQE2-F1
#
_cell.length_a   1.000
_cell.length_b   1.000
_cell.length_c   1.000
_cell.angle_alpha   90.00
_cell.angle_beta   90.00
_cell.angle_gamma   90.00
#
_symmetry.space_group_name_H-M   'P 1'
#
loop_
_entity.id
_entity.type
_entity.pdbx_description
1 polymer ?
#
loop_
_entity_poly.entity_id
_entity_poly.type
_entity_poly.pdbx_seq_one_letter_code
_entity_poly.pdbx_strand_id
1 'polypeptide(L)'
;MSQPFNHDSYSYVVGIDFGTTYSGCCYAFTKDTFDDFQDITAWPKQRNAAYPKTPTVIMYKKDSQQVASWGDAARAQSERPNLQDHLLEKFKLYLDEAMSTTLGPLPNGLTALQVIADYLRSLHGYICDTMKRGFAQNYHPHQYRYCLTVPATWSDQAKAIMREAAIMAGMIDRNDPSERLSLISEPEAAALYCQKTCDQFKLVHGQRFMICDAGGGTVDLIVFEINDTGTERSLKEVTKGSGDTCGSTFLDKNMEQLIRDRFKHFGDVNPRAMEQMMTVFVEKIKPQFDDDDEDHFIPIPFAMGYPNSDNAEAGIMDGTLMFTADELKAKVFDPVVHRVLQLISNQLDGSALKPVDAIFMVGGFGKSNYLHRRVNESFVPRVKFVGIPPRAEMAVVRGAVYFGLNPRIVAQRVSRRTYGLNSQIPFDYQLDPVSNRVMVGSAQYCRERFSVYVYKGQPIGLDECVTKKYLVTYPHGTETDLYAYDDDGTPPRLVSDPKVNLVARFPVKMPTFEGVHRGQQLTMTVNMFFGQTEIKIEVLILDRRCVFTSRLDLLTADSMQSLPPPYTSPTLSSTSSHGSWPASSSPPTPTLPMIAVRGKPDEIVGAIKPDDSSSILPVGATLNKPHQSGPGSPLPTDKHQMTSPLILTSTHQPSSSSNKTLPPPPPPSSSTSSTKELQQPPPPLSQPSTSDEKTLAQQGEAITLLVQNDEKTLTDPHTSEPAYSDVSATHSSIRLAPPLPSPSPSPTTTLTTAAPIHAKKKSFRNKLLGKLKLA
;
A
#
# COMPACT_ATOMS: atom_id res chain seq x y z
N MET A 1 -15.77 -1.66 -30.25
CA MET A 1 -16.25 -1.93 -28.87
C MET A 1 -15.11 -2.60 -28.12
N SER A 2 -14.86 -2.23 -26.87
CA SER A 2 -14.05 -3.09 -25.99
C SER A 2 -14.86 -4.35 -25.66
N GLN A 3 -14.25 -5.52 -25.76
CA GLN A 3 -14.87 -6.75 -25.25
C GLN A 3 -14.90 -6.70 -23.70
N PRO A 4 -15.89 -7.33 -23.06
CA PRO A 4 -15.87 -7.49 -21.60
C PRO A 4 -14.63 -8.29 -21.18
N PHE A 5 -14.08 -7.97 -19.99
CA PHE A 5 -12.89 -8.64 -19.50
C PHE A 5 -13.13 -10.13 -19.26
N ASN A 6 -12.44 -10.99 -20.01
CA ASN A 6 -12.54 -12.43 -19.85
C ASN A 6 -11.62 -12.92 -18.73
N HIS A 7 -12.20 -13.21 -17.56
CA HIS A 7 -11.46 -13.76 -16.42
C HIS A 7 -10.82 -15.13 -16.73
N ASP A 8 -11.46 -15.97 -17.57
CA ASP A 8 -10.97 -17.32 -17.90
C ASP A 8 -9.67 -17.32 -18.73
N SER A 9 -9.33 -16.18 -19.35
CA SER A 9 -8.04 -15.97 -20.02
C SER A 9 -6.86 -15.94 -19.03
N TYR A 10 -7.13 -15.74 -17.73
CA TYR A 10 -6.12 -15.60 -16.68
C TYR A 10 -6.19 -16.79 -15.73
N SER A 11 -5.28 -17.74 -15.91
CA SER A 11 -5.23 -19.00 -15.19
C SER A 11 -4.67 -18.89 -13.77
N TYR A 12 -3.95 -17.81 -13.45
CA TYR A 12 -3.44 -17.55 -12.09
C TYR A 12 -3.77 -16.14 -11.61
N VAL A 13 -4.05 -16.03 -10.31
CA VAL A 13 -3.98 -14.78 -9.56
C VAL A 13 -2.67 -14.78 -8.78
N VAL A 14 -1.89 -13.71 -8.91
CA VAL A 14 -0.62 -13.49 -8.21
C VAL A 14 -0.77 -12.27 -7.30
N GLY A 15 -0.88 -12.52 -6.00
CA GLY A 15 -0.93 -11.50 -4.96
C GLY A 15 0.49 -11.09 -4.56
N ILE A 16 0.82 -9.82 -4.73
CA ILE A 16 2.13 -9.25 -4.40
C ILE A 16 1.94 -8.15 -3.36
N ASP A 17 2.59 -8.35 -2.22
CA ASP A 17 2.77 -7.29 -1.23
C ASP A 17 4.10 -6.57 -1.50
N PHE A 18 4.02 -5.31 -1.91
CA PHE A 18 5.19 -4.43 -2.05
C PHE A 18 5.36 -3.60 -0.77
N GLY A 19 5.71 -4.24 0.34
CA GLY A 19 5.89 -3.58 1.63
C GLY A 19 7.16 -2.71 1.70
N THR A 20 7.15 -1.66 2.52
CA THR A 20 8.26 -0.67 2.63
C THR A 20 9.62 -1.26 3.01
N THR A 21 9.63 -2.40 3.72
CA THR A 21 10.84 -3.08 4.23
C THR A 21 11.03 -4.49 3.70
N TYR A 22 9.93 -5.18 3.40
CA TYR A 22 9.89 -6.56 2.95
C TYR A 22 8.72 -6.73 1.98
N SER A 23 8.95 -7.46 0.88
CA SER A 23 7.95 -7.80 -0.13
C SER A 23 7.64 -9.29 -0.12
N GLY A 24 6.37 -9.65 -0.33
CA GLY A 24 5.89 -11.03 -0.34
C GLY A 24 5.10 -11.37 -1.60
N CYS A 25 5.05 -12.66 -1.94
CA CYS A 25 4.23 -13.15 -3.05
C CYS A 25 3.49 -14.43 -2.66
N CYS A 26 2.25 -14.54 -3.11
CA CYS A 26 1.40 -15.73 -3.01
C CYS A 26 0.64 -15.86 -4.33
N TYR A 27 0.32 -17.07 -4.77
CA TYR A 27 -0.49 -17.29 -5.97
C TYR A 27 -1.48 -18.44 -5.79
N ALA A 28 -2.57 -18.38 -6.55
CA ALA A 28 -3.58 -19.43 -6.66
C ALA A 28 -4.01 -19.60 -8.12
N PHE A 29 -4.34 -20.84 -8.51
CA PHE A 29 -4.94 -21.14 -9.81
C PHE A 29 -6.41 -20.73 -9.79
N THR A 30 -6.92 -20.12 -10.86
CA THR A 30 -8.26 -19.51 -10.86
C THR A 30 -9.42 -20.49 -10.90
N LYS A 31 -9.15 -21.80 -10.95
CA LYS A 31 -10.16 -22.87 -10.91
C LYS A 31 -10.06 -23.77 -9.66
N ASP A 32 -9.06 -23.55 -8.81
CA ASP A 32 -8.96 -24.25 -7.53
C ASP A 32 -9.91 -23.59 -6.51
N THR A 33 -10.17 -24.28 -5.40
CA THR A 33 -10.96 -23.72 -4.31
C THR A 33 -10.22 -22.55 -3.64
N PHE A 34 -10.98 -21.64 -3.03
CA PHE A 34 -10.51 -20.41 -2.36
C PHE A 34 -9.48 -20.59 -1.23
N ASP A 35 -8.93 -21.78 -1.00
CA ASP A 35 -8.04 -22.08 0.12
C ASP A 35 -6.74 -22.83 -0.29
N ASP A 36 -6.53 -23.18 -1.57
CA ASP A 36 -5.23 -23.65 -2.08
C ASP A 36 -4.34 -22.45 -2.48
N PHE A 37 -3.38 -22.14 -1.60
CA PHE A 37 -2.49 -20.98 -1.73
C PHE A 37 -1.03 -21.38 -1.72
N GLN A 38 -0.32 -20.99 -2.77
CA GLN A 38 1.10 -21.23 -2.94
C GLN A 38 1.90 -19.97 -2.55
N ASP A 39 2.27 -19.89 -1.27
CA ASP A 39 3.17 -18.83 -0.76
C ASP A 39 4.59 -19.03 -1.33
N ILE A 40 5.19 -17.98 -1.91
CA ILE A 40 6.62 -17.97 -2.23
C ILE A 40 7.37 -17.52 -0.97
N THR A 41 7.93 -18.49 -0.24
CA THR A 41 8.64 -18.25 1.03
C THR A 41 10.16 -18.41 0.94
N ALA A 42 10.65 -19.09 -0.10
CA ALA A 42 12.08 -19.30 -0.37
C ALA A 42 12.57 -18.25 -1.38
N TRP A 43 13.54 -17.43 -0.98
CA TRP A 43 14.00 -16.25 -1.74
C TRP A 43 15.51 -16.31 -2.06
N PRO A 44 16.00 -15.56 -3.07
CA PRO A 44 17.40 -15.61 -3.49
C PRO A 44 18.39 -15.18 -2.39
N LYS A 45 19.23 -16.12 -1.93
CA LYS A 45 20.24 -15.92 -0.87
C LYS A 45 19.65 -15.48 0.49
N GLN A 46 18.37 -15.80 0.73
CA GLN A 46 17.64 -15.49 1.97
C GLN A 46 18.42 -15.87 3.23
N ARG A 47 18.66 -14.90 4.12
CA ARG A 47 19.34 -15.15 5.40
C ARG A 47 18.44 -15.82 6.42
N ASN A 48 17.27 -15.24 6.63
CA ASN A 48 16.30 -15.71 7.60
C ASN A 48 15.23 -16.57 6.90
N ALA A 49 15.46 -17.88 6.83
CA ALA A 49 14.52 -18.83 6.24
C ALA A 49 13.20 -18.99 7.02
N ALA A 50 13.10 -18.45 8.25
CA ALA A 50 11.86 -18.45 9.03
C ALA A 50 10.93 -17.26 8.69
N TYR A 51 11.44 -16.19 8.06
CA TYR A 51 10.61 -15.07 7.62
C TYR A 51 10.21 -15.21 6.15
N PRO A 52 8.91 -15.25 5.79
CA PRO A 52 8.45 -15.69 4.48
C PRO A 52 8.59 -14.65 3.35
N LYS A 53 9.23 -13.50 3.59
CA LYS A 53 9.34 -12.38 2.65
C LYS A 53 10.79 -11.98 2.38
N THR A 54 11.06 -11.52 1.16
CA THR A 54 12.36 -10.93 0.76
C THR A 54 12.44 -9.45 1.18
N PRO A 55 13.60 -8.91 1.59
CA PRO A 55 13.77 -7.48 1.84
C PRO A 55 13.43 -6.60 0.63
N THR A 56 12.82 -5.44 0.87
CA THR A 56 12.54 -4.39 -0.14
C THR A 56 13.75 -3.47 -0.27
N VAL A 57 14.82 -4.03 -0.84
CA VAL A 57 16.13 -3.38 -1.00
C VAL A 57 16.73 -3.69 -2.37
N ILE A 58 17.48 -2.73 -2.92
CA ILE A 58 18.12 -2.86 -4.23
C ILE A 58 19.47 -2.15 -4.24
N MET A 59 20.46 -2.73 -4.91
CA MET A 59 21.82 -2.18 -5.03
C MET A 59 22.04 -1.67 -6.44
N TYR A 60 22.43 -0.40 -6.59
CA TYR A 60 22.88 0.18 -7.85
C TYR A 60 24.39 0.33 -7.88
N LYS A 61 25.01 0.10 -9.04
CA LYS A 61 26.43 0.36 -9.20
C LYS A 61 26.74 1.85 -8.99
N LYS A 62 27.91 2.14 -8.44
CA LYS A 62 28.36 3.54 -8.30
C LYS A 62 28.35 4.27 -9.66
N ASP A 63 27.93 5.53 -9.66
CA ASP A 63 27.89 6.43 -10.82
C ASP A 63 27.08 5.87 -12.02
N SER A 64 26.12 4.96 -11.78
CA SER A 64 25.42 4.20 -12.81
C SER A 64 23.99 3.78 -12.43
N GLN A 65 23.04 3.92 -13.36
CA GLN A 65 21.67 3.40 -13.19
C GLN A 65 21.56 1.87 -13.40
N GLN A 66 22.68 1.13 -13.39
CA GLN A 66 22.67 -0.34 -13.47
C GLN A 66 22.49 -0.98 -12.09
N VAL A 67 21.41 -1.76 -11.95
CA VAL A 67 21.20 -2.68 -10.81
C VAL A 67 22.33 -3.71 -10.74
N ALA A 68 22.94 -3.86 -9.56
CA ALA A 68 23.93 -4.88 -9.24
C ALA A 68 23.30 -6.12 -8.57
N SER A 69 22.32 -5.92 -7.68
CA SER A 69 21.65 -6.98 -6.91
C SER A 69 20.38 -6.44 -6.21
N TRP A 70 19.57 -7.32 -5.63
CA TRP A 70 18.33 -6.98 -4.91
C TRP A 70 18.07 -7.96 -3.76
N GLY A 71 17.16 -7.62 -2.84
CA GLY A 71 16.77 -8.48 -1.71
C GLY A 71 17.95 -8.80 -0.76
N ASP A 72 17.95 -9.98 -0.15
CA ASP A 72 19.07 -10.46 0.67
C ASP A 72 20.41 -10.46 -0.09
N ALA A 73 20.40 -10.62 -1.41
CA ALA A 73 21.61 -10.57 -2.22
C ALA A 73 22.26 -9.18 -2.29
N ALA A 74 21.46 -8.10 -2.14
CA ALA A 74 21.95 -6.73 -2.02
C ALA A 74 22.42 -6.41 -0.59
N ARG A 75 21.70 -6.87 0.44
CA ARG A 75 22.12 -6.72 1.85
C ARG A 75 23.42 -7.49 2.15
N ALA A 76 23.56 -8.71 1.63
CA ALA A 76 24.83 -9.45 1.69
C ALA A 76 25.94 -8.85 0.78
N GLN A 77 25.63 -7.85 -0.05
CA GLN A 77 26.62 -7.09 -0.81
C GLN A 77 27.05 -5.81 -0.06
N SER A 78 26.17 -5.11 0.67
CA SER A 78 26.52 -3.87 1.40
C SER A 78 27.59 -4.07 2.47
N GLU A 79 27.60 -5.23 3.14
CA GLU A 79 28.61 -5.59 4.17
C GLU A 79 30.05 -5.70 3.64
N ARG A 80 30.28 -5.59 2.32
CA ARG A 80 31.61 -5.71 1.71
C ARG A 80 32.45 -4.45 1.96
N PRO A 81 33.70 -4.59 2.43
CA PRO A 81 34.57 -3.44 2.65
C PRO A 81 34.86 -2.71 1.33
N ASN A 82 34.94 -1.38 1.41
CA ASN A 82 35.26 -0.47 0.30
C ASN A 82 34.28 -0.51 -0.89
N LEU A 83 33.06 -1.01 -0.70
CA LEU A 83 31.99 -0.91 -1.69
C LEU A 83 31.60 0.57 -1.90
N GLN A 84 31.54 1.01 -3.16
CA GLN A 84 31.04 2.35 -3.53
C GLN A 84 29.64 2.31 -4.17
N ASP A 85 29.11 1.11 -4.43
CA ASP A 85 27.74 0.89 -4.90
C ASP A 85 26.71 1.38 -3.87
N HIS A 86 25.55 1.81 -4.35
CA HIS A 86 24.50 2.42 -3.54
C HIS A 86 23.41 1.40 -3.19
N LEU A 87 23.33 0.99 -1.92
CA LEU A 87 22.16 0.28 -1.38
C LEU A 87 21.01 1.28 -1.18
N LEU A 88 19.87 0.99 -1.78
CA LEU A 88 18.62 1.72 -1.58
C LEU A 88 17.63 0.82 -0.82
N GLU A 89 17.18 1.32 0.34
CA GLU A 89 16.08 0.75 1.12
C GLU A 89 14.92 1.76 1.19
N LYS A 90 13.72 1.30 1.59
CA LYS A 90 12.59 2.17 2.02
C LYS A 90 12.10 3.15 0.93
N PHE A 91 12.51 2.95 -0.33
CA PHE A 91 12.23 3.83 -1.47
C PHE A 91 10.74 3.96 -1.82
N LYS A 92 9.88 3.06 -1.31
CA LYS A 92 8.42 3.21 -1.31
C LYS A 92 7.95 4.52 -0.64
N LEU A 93 8.67 5.04 0.36
CA LEU A 93 8.33 6.28 1.06
C LEU A 93 8.48 7.55 0.21
N TYR A 94 9.11 7.49 -0.97
CA TYR A 94 9.15 8.62 -1.90
C TYR A 94 7.81 8.85 -2.63
N LEU A 95 6.87 7.90 -2.53
CA LEU A 95 5.49 8.06 -3.04
C LEU A 95 4.50 8.55 -1.96
N ASP A 96 4.97 8.74 -0.73
CA ASP A 96 4.22 9.40 0.33
C ASP A 96 4.54 10.90 0.31
N GLU A 97 3.51 11.73 0.07
CA GLU A 97 3.66 13.18 -0.09
C GLU A 97 4.25 13.85 1.15
N ALA A 98 3.87 13.42 2.37
CA ALA A 98 4.39 13.98 3.60
C ALA A 98 5.87 13.62 3.81
N MET A 99 6.23 12.36 3.55
CA MET A 99 7.63 11.92 3.67
C MET A 99 8.54 12.47 2.58
N SER A 100 8.04 12.60 1.34
CA SER A 100 8.84 13.02 0.16
C SER A 100 9.58 14.34 0.36
N THR A 101 8.98 15.31 1.06
CA THR A 101 9.57 16.62 1.37
C THR A 101 10.77 16.55 2.33
N THR A 102 10.92 15.44 3.06
CA THR A 102 11.99 15.21 4.05
C THR A 102 13.10 14.29 3.53
N LEU A 103 12.90 13.64 2.38
CA LEU A 103 13.83 12.67 1.80
C LEU A 103 14.78 13.37 0.82
N GLY A 104 16.07 13.10 0.96
CA GLY A 104 17.09 13.61 0.04
C GLY A 104 16.97 12.99 -1.36
N PRO A 105 17.62 13.58 -2.38
CA PRO A 105 17.61 13.02 -3.73
C PRO A 105 18.25 11.62 -3.79
N LEU A 106 17.70 10.75 -4.64
CA LEU A 106 18.28 9.44 -4.91
C LEU A 106 19.60 9.57 -5.70
N PRO A 107 20.57 8.66 -5.52
CA PRO A 107 21.85 8.69 -6.22
C PRO A 107 21.69 8.41 -7.72
N ASN A 108 22.75 8.65 -8.49
CA ASN A 108 22.85 8.36 -9.93
C ASN A 108 21.74 9.00 -10.79
N GLY A 109 21.09 10.07 -10.29
CA GLY A 109 19.97 10.73 -10.96
C GLY A 109 18.71 9.84 -11.08
N LEU A 110 18.56 8.86 -10.21
CA LEU A 110 17.41 7.94 -10.20
C LEU A 110 16.13 8.64 -9.71
N THR A 111 15.00 8.23 -10.25
CA THR A 111 13.66 8.59 -9.76
C THR A 111 13.06 7.44 -8.93
N ALA A 112 12.11 7.75 -8.04
CA ALA A 112 11.40 6.74 -7.27
C ALA A 112 10.68 5.72 -8.19
N LEU A 113 10.11 6.18 -9.30
CA LEU A 113 9.51 5.34 -10.33
C LEU A 113 10.49 4.31 -10.89
N GLN A 114 11.71 4.73 -11.27
CA GLN A 114 12.75 3.80 -11.77
C GLN A 114 13.17 2.78 -10.70
N VAL A 115 13.43 3.22 -9.47
CA VAL A 115 13.87 2.32 -8.38
C VAL A 115 12.80 1.28 -8.03
N ILE A 116 11.53 1.69 -8.01
CA ILE A 116 10.40 0.77 -7.80
C ILE A 116 10.27 -0.19 -8.99
N ALA A 117 10.30 0.30 -10.23
CA ALA A 117 10.18 -0.53 -11.44
C ALA A 117 11.30 -1.58 -11.54
N ASP A 118 12.55 -1.21 -11.20
CA ASP A 118 13.70 -2.11 -11.26
C ASP A 118 13.67 -3.17 -10.15
N TYR A 119 13.22 -2.81 -8.95
CA TYR A 119 12.96 -3.78 -7.88
C TYR A 119 11.82 -4.73 -8.25
N LEU A 120 10.70 -4.20 -8.74
CA LEU A 120 9.56 -5.00 -9.20
C LEU A 120 9.94 -5.94 -10.35
N ARG A 121 10.76 -5.51 -11.31
CA ARG A 121 11.25 -6.37 -12.41
C ARG A 121 12.07 -7.54 -11.90
N SER A 122 12.92 -7.27 -10.91
CA SER A 122 13.76 -8.28 -10.25
C SER A 122 12.94 -9.30 -9.45
N LEU A 123 11.95 -8.80 -8.70
CA LEU A 123 10.98 -9.59 -7.92
C LEU A 123 10.08 -10.44 -8.84
N HIS A 124 9.49 -9.82 -9.87
CA HIS A 124 8.59 -10.43 -10.84
C HIS A 124 9.26 -11.53 -11.67
N GLY A 125 10.50 -11.32 -12.11
CA GLY A 125 11.30 -12.35 -12.77
C GLY A 125 11.46 -13.58 -11.89
N TYR A 126 11.81 -13.41 -10.61
CA TYR A 126 11.94 -14.52 -9.67
C TYR A 126 10.60 -15.21 -9.36
N ILE A 127 9.50 -14.46 -9.24
CA ILE A 127 8.15 -15.02 -9.08
C ILE A 127 7.82 -15.89 -10.29
N CYS A 128 7.98 -15.36 -11.51
CA CYS A 128 7.71 -16.10 -12.74
C CYS A 128 8.57 -17.36 -12.87
N ASP A 129 9.87 -17.28 -12.59
CA ASP A 129 10.76 -18.44 -12.65
C ASP A 129 10.54 -19.44 -11.50
N THR A 130 9.89 -19.04 -10.41
CA THR A 130 9.42 -19.95 -9.36
C THR A 130 8.12 -20.63 -9.75
N MET A 131 7.15 -19.89 -10.30
CA MET A 131 5.91 -20.45 -10.85
C MET A 131 6.19 -21.46 -11.98
N LYS A 132 7.12 -21.14 -12.90
CA LYS A 132 7.58 -22.06 -13.98
C LYS A 132 8.25 -23.34 -13.47
N ARG A 133 8.75 -23.37 -12.23
CA ARG A 133 9.33 -24.57 -11.59
C ARG A 133 8.29 -25.40 -10.83
N GLY A 134 7.11 -24.84 -10.58
CA GLY A 134 5.95 -25.54 -10.05
C GLY A 134 4.92 -25.88 -11.14
N PHE A 135 3.70 -26.19 -10.73
CA PHE A 135 2.62 -26.62 -11.63
C PHE A 135 2.20 -25.56 -12.68
N ALA A 136 2.57 -24.29 -12.48
CA ALA A 136 2.29 -23.23 -13.44
C ALA A 136 3.19 -23.26 -14.70
N GLN A 137 4.12 -24.22 -14.83
CA GLN A 137 4.99 -24.38 -16.01
C GLN A 137 4.24 -24.42 -17.37
N ASN A 138 2.98 -24.87 -17.36
CA ASN A 138 2.13 -25.00 -18.55
C ASN A 138 1.48 -23.66 -18.99
N TYR A 139 1.73 -22.57 -18.26
CA TYR A 139 1.05 -21.29 -18.43
C TYR A 139 2.07 -20.15 -18.59
N HIS A 140 1.84 -19.29 -19.58
CA HIS A 140 2.72 -18.15 -19.84
C HIS A 140 2.39 -16.96 -18.92
N PRO A 141 3.34 -16.06 -18.62
CA PRO A 141 3.09 -14.90 -17.76
C PRO A 141 1.97 -13.94 -18.22
N HIS A 142 1.59 -13.96 -19.50
CA HIS A 142 0.43 -13.20 -20.01
C HIS A 142 -0.93 -13.79 -19.55
N GLN A 143 -0.94 -15.00 -18.99
CA GLN A 143 -2.10 -15.65 -18.38
C GLN A 143 -2.14 -15.43 -16.85
N TYR A 144 -1.24 -14.60 -16.31
CA TYR A 144 -1.23 -14.24 -14.89
C TYR A 144 -1.91 -12.88 -14.71
N ARG A 145 -2.84 -12.81 -13.76
CA ARG A 145 -3.48 -11.58 -13.28
C ARG A 145 -2.87 -11.21 -11.94
N TYR A 146 -2.53 -9.94 -11.76
CA TYR A 146 -1.82 -9.45 -10.59
C TYR A 146 -2.74 -8.67 -9.66
N CYS A 147 -2.54 -8.83 -8.35
CA CYS A 147 -3.11 -7.98 -7.32
C CYS A 147 -1.98 -7.43 -6.46
N LEU A 148 -1.78 -6.12 -6.52
CA LEU A 148 -0.63 -5.43 -5.94
C LEU A 148 -1.12 -4.51 -4.82
N THR A 149 -0.50 -4.61 -3.65
CA THR A 149 -0.93 -3.85 -2.47
C THR A 149 -0.33 -2.45 -2.40
N VAL A 150 -1.09 -1.50 -1.84
CA VAL A 150 -0.68 -0.11 -1.59
C VAL A 150 -1.24 0.39 -0.24
N PRO A 151 -0.62 1.38 0.44
CA PRO A 151 -1.13 1.92 1.69
C PRO A 151 -2.52 2.55 1.52
N ALA A 152 -3.36 2.51 2.57
CA ALA A 152 -4.74 3.01 2.49
C ALA A 152 -4.82 4.55 2.38
N THR A 153 -3.73 5.23 2.75
CA THR A 153 -3.55 6.69 2.74
C THR A 153 -3.07 7.25 1.40
N TRP A 154 -2.56 6.42 0.48
CA TRP A 154 -1.92 6.88 -0.75
C TRP A 154 -2.85 7.67 -1.67
N SER A 155 -2.31 8.75 -2.23
CA SER A 155 -2.98 9.55 -3.24
C SER A 155 -3.10 8.82 -4.58
N ASP A 156 -3.98 9.33 -5.42
CA ASP A 156 -4.28 8.74 -6.72
C ASP A 156 -3.09 8.87 -7.69
N GLN A 157 -2.24 9.88 -7.50
CA GLN A 157 -0.95 10.00 -8.16
C GLN A 157 0.03 8.91 -7.73
N ALA A 158 0.15 8.61 -6.42
CA ALA A 158 0.99 7.52 -5.92
C ALA A 158 0.55 6.15 -6.49
N LYS A 159 -0.76 5.89 -6.54
CA LYS A 159 -1.34 4.69 -7.19
C LYS A 159 -1.00 4.62 -8.68
N ALA A 160 -1.11 5.74 -9.40
CA ALA A 160 -0.77 5.81 -10.83
C ALA A 160 0.73 5.55 -11.08
N ILE A 161 1.63 6.10 -10.26
CA ILE A 161 3.07 5.82 -10.32
C ILE A 161 3.35 4.34 -10.03
N MET A 162 2.65 3.73 -9.06
CA MET A 162 2.78 2.30 -8.76
C MET A 162 2.37 1.40 -9.95
N ARG A 163 1.33 1.79 -10.69
CA ARG A 163 0.91 1.10 -11.92
C ARG A 163 1.93 1.28 -13.05
N GLU A 164 2.44 2.49 -13.24
CA GLU A 164 3.49 2.77 -14.24
C GLU A 164 4.77 1.97 -13.93
N ALA A 165 5.14 1.86 -12.65
CA ALA A 165 6.27 1.03 -12.22
C ALA A 165 6.06 -0.46 -12.56
N ALA A 166 4.83 -0.99 -12.42
CA ALA A 166 4.51 -2.36 -12.78
C ALA A 166 4.53 -2.60 -14.31
N ILE A 167 4.18 -1.59 -15.12
CA ILE A 167 4.33 -1.61 -16.59
C ILE A 167 5.83 -1.59 -16.96
N MET A 168 6.61 -0.66 -16.40
CA MET A 168 8.07 -0.59 -16.59
C MET A 168 8.81 -1.83 -16.07
N ALA A 169 8.22 -2.58 -15.13
CA ALA A 169 8.72 -3.86 -14.64
C ALA A 169 8.39 -5.05 -15.56
N GLY A 170 7.52 -4.90 -16.56
CA GLY A 170 7.10 -5.99 -17.44
C GLY A 170 6.09 -6.96 -16.81
N MET A 171 5.38 -6.54 -15.76
CA MET A 171 4.31 -7.35 -15.15
C MET A 171 3.06 -7.38 -16.06
N ILE A 172 2.76 -6.23 -16.67
CA ILE A 172 1.69 -6.01 -17.64
C ILE A 172 2.18 -5.06 -18.74
N ASP A 173 1.55 -5.12 -19.90
CA ASP A 173 1.73 -4.20 -21.02
C ASP A 173 0.78 -2.99 -20.86
N ARG A 174 1.16 -1.82 -21.40
CA ARG A 174 0.30 -0.61 -21.34
C ARG A 174 -1.07 -0.81 -22.03
N ASN A 175 -1.15 -1.74 -22.98
CA ASN A 175 -2.35 -2.04 -23.76
C ASN A 175 -3.21 -3.16 -23.14
N ASP A 176 -2.82 -3.72 -21.99
CA ASP A 176 -3.61 -4.75 -21.32
C ASP A 176 -4.97 -4.22 -20.83
N PRO A 177 -5.99 -5.11 -20.73
CA PRO A 177 -7.22 -4.77 -20.04
C PRO A 177 -6.95 -4.33 -18.59
N SER A 178 -7.75 -3.38 -18.11
CA SER A 178 -7.55 -2.73 -16.82
C SER A 178 -7.41 -3.72 -15.66
N GLU A 179 -8.18 -4.79 -15.71
CA GLU A 179 -8.38 -5.83 -14.71
C GLU A 179 -7.25 -6.89 -14.67
N ARG A 180 -6.25 -6.85 -15.59
CA ARG A 180 -5.07 -7.74 -15.52
C ARG A 180 -4.11 -7.37 -14.38
N LEU A 181 -4.11 -6.12 -13.93
CA LEU A 181 -3.45 -5.68 -12.69
C LEU A 181 -4.42 -4.84 -11.86
N SER A 182 -4.91 -5.40 -10.77
CA SER A 182 -5.70 -4.69 -9.77
C SER A 182 -4.81 -4.15 -8.65
N LEU A 183 -5.18 -2.98 -8.11
CA LEU A 183 -4.64 -2.48 -6.84
C LEU A 183 -5.62 -2.78 -5.71
N ILE A 184 -5.11 -3.05 -4.51
CA ILE A 184 -5.90 -3.20 -3.27
C ILE A 184 -5.17 -2.48 -2.12
N SER A 185 -5.91 -1.93 -1.15
CA SER A 185 -5.25 -1.34 0.01
C SER A 185 -4.73 -2.41 0.99
N GLU A 186 -3.53 -2.22 1.56
CA GLU A 186 -2.85 -3.17 2.46
C GLU A 186 -3.76 -3.69 3.60
N PRO A 187 -4.42 -2.84 4.41
CA PRO A 187 -5.26 -3.32 5.50
C PRO A 187 -6.63 -3.89 5.03
N GLU A 188 -7.07 -3.60 3.81
CA GLU A 188 -8.24 -4.23 3.17
C GLU A 188 -7.91 -5.65 2.67
N ALA A 189 -6.74 -5.84 2.08
CA ALA A 189 -6.23 -7.16 1.75
C ALA A 189 -6.14 -8.02 3.02
N ALA A 190 -5.53 -7.49 4.08
CA ALA A 190 -5.51 -8.18 5.36
C ALA A 190 -6.92 -8.42 5.95
N ALA A 191 -7.89 -7.53 5.72
CA ALA A 191 -9.29 -7.78 6.12
C ALA A 191 -9.92 -8.98 5.40
N LEU A 192 -9.63 -9.18 4.12
CA LEU A 192 -10.07 -10.38 3.36
C LEU A 192 -9.44 -11.66 3.90
N TYR A 193 -8.19 -11.60 4.35
CA TYR A 193 -7.55 -12.73 5.05
C TYR A 193 -8.18 -12.98 6.43
N CYS A 194 -8.44 -11.93 7.20
CA CYS A 194 -9.10 -12.02 8.51
C CYS A 194 -10.55 -12.48 8.41
N GLN A 195 -11.28 -12.18 7.34
CA GLN A 195 -12.68 -12.60 7.09
C GLN A 195 -12.86 -14.12 7.20
N LYS A 196 -11.89 -14.90 6.70
CA LYS A 196 -11.84 -16.36 6.83
C LYS A 196 -11.47 -16.85 8.23
N THR A 197 -10.84 -15.99 9.03
CA THR A 197 -10.50 -16.27 10.43
C THR A 197 -11.65 -15.85 11.37
N CYS A 198 -12.57 -14.97 10.94
CA CYS A 198 -13.71 -14.49 11.74
C CYS A 198 -14.59 -15.60 12.31
N ASP A 199 -14.73 -16.77 11.66
CA ASP A 199 -15.47 -17.91 12.19
C ASP A 199 -14.80 -18.54 13.41
N GLN A 200 -13.46 -18.57 13.46
CA GLN A 200 -12.69 -19.00 14.63
C GLN A 200 -12.94 -18.06 15.82
N PHE A 201 -13.11 -16.77 15.52
CA PHE A 201 -13.42 -15.71 16.48
C PHE A 201 -14.93 -15.48 16.72
N LYS A 202 -15.81 -16.25 16.07
CA LYS A 202 -17.27 -16.20 16.17
C LYS A 202 -17.88 -14.82 15.89
N LEU A 203 -17.28 -14.03 15.00
CA LEU A 203 -17.85 -12.76 14.56
C LEU A 203 -18.97 -12.99 13.54
N VAL A 204 -20.11 -12.33 13.75
CA VAL A 204 -21.36 -12.56 12.98
C VAL A 204 -21.87 -11.28 12.28
N HIS A 205 -22.95 -11.38 11.51
CA HIS A 205 -23.55 -10.23 10.81
C HIS A 205 -23.77 -9.01 11.73
N GLY A 206 -23.38 -7.83 11.25
CA GLY A 206 -23.54 -6.55 11.94
C GLY A 206 -22.46 -6.25 12.97
N GLN A 207 -21.63 -7.23 13.34
CA GLN A 207 -20.44 -7.02 14.17
C GLN A 207 -19.29 -6.42 13.36
N ARG A 208 -18.38 -5.76 14.07
CA ARG A 208 -17.33 -4.91 13.50
C ARG A 208 -15.95 -5.32 13.99
N PHE A 209 -14.98 -5.34 13.08
CA PHE A 209 -13.58 -5.54 13.43
C PHE A 209 -12.70 -4.43 12.84
N MET A 210 -11.68 -4.05 13.59
CA MET A 210 -10.57 -3.25 13.11
C MET A 210 -9.47 -4.18 12.59
N ILE A 211 -8.89 -3.86 11.42
CA ILE A 211 -7.54 -4.31 11.09
C ILE A 211 -6.55 -3.24 11.55
N CYS A 212 -5.52 -3.69 12.26
CA CYS A 212 -4.34 -2.90 12.57
C CYS A 212 -3.15 -3.53 11.85
N ASP A 213 -2.85 -3.03 10.64
CA ASP A 213 -1.70 -3.48 9.86
C ASP A 213 -0.46 -2.72 10.29
N ALA A 214 0.24 -3.30 11.27
CA ALA A 214 1.47 -2.75 11.79
C ALA A 214 2.64 -3.30 10.95
N GLY A 215 3.12 -2.46 10.03
CA GLY A 215 4.14 -2.80 9.05
C GLY A 215 5.57 -2.43 9.48
N GLY A 216 6.45 -2.36 8.47
CA GLY A 216 7.83 -1.88 8.63
C GLY A 216 7.94 -0.36 8.62
N GLY A 217 7.25 0.31 7.70
CA GLY A 217 7.26 1.77 7.56
C GLY A 217 6.07 2.46 8.22
N THR A 218 4.86 2.03 7.86
CA THR A 218 3.59 2.58 8.35
C THR A 218 2.91 1.65 9.37
N VAL A 219 1.89 2.19 10.03
CA VAL A 219 0.80 1.42 10.63
C VAL A 219 -0.51 1.95 10.03
N ASP A 220 -1.31 1.06 9.44
CA ASP A 220 -2.54 1.38 8.72
C ASP A 220 -3.75 0.72 9.41
N LEU A 221 -4.77 1.51 9.73
CA LEU A 221 -6.00 1.11 10.42
C LEU A 221 -7.23 1.25 9.52
N ILE A 222 -8.16 0.31 9.62
CA ILE A 222 -9.46 0.32 8.92
C ILE A 222 -10.48 -0.47 9.74
N VAL A 223 -11.76 -0.11 9.66
CA VAL A 223 -12.85 -0.83 10.34
C VAL A 223 -13.86 -1.34 9.33
N PHE A 224 -14.20 -2.63 9.45
CA PHE A 224 -15.19 -3.31 8.63
C PHE A 224 -16.36 -3.83 9.47
N GLU A 225 -17.58 -3.77 8.91
CA GLU A 225 -18.79 -4.43 9.42
C GLU A 225 -19.07 -5.69 8.59
N ILE A 226 -19.35 -6.82 9.25
CA ILE A 226 -19.61 -8.10 8.59
C ILE A 226 -21.03 -8.08 7.99
N ASN A 227 -21.12 -8.26 6.68
CA ASN A 227 -22.36 -8.33 5.92
C ASN A 227 -22.60 -9.78 5.46
N ASP A 228 -23.12 -10.59 6.38
CA ASP A 228 -23.44 -12.00 6.15
C ASP A 228 -24.94 -12.15 5.90
N THR A 229 -25.33 -12.25 4.63
CA THR A 229 -26.74 -12.28 4.20
C THR A 229 -27.23 -13.70 3.88
N GLY A 230 -26.51 -14.74 4.33
CA GLY A 230 -26.85 -16.15 4.12
C GLY A 230 -26.57 -16.70 2.71
N THR A 231 -26.26 -15.84 1.74
CA THR A 231 -25.81 -16.21 0.39
C THR A 231 -24.28 -16.18 0.29
N GLU A 232 -23.66 -15.04 0.60
CA GLU A 232 -22.22 -14.88 0.76
C GLU A 232 -21.92 -13.90 1.92
N ARG A 233 -20.82 -14.12 2.64
CA ARG A 233 -20.31 -13.17 3.64
C ARG A 233 -19.39 -12.13 2.99
N SER A 234 -19.89 -10.91 2.89
CA SER A 234 -19.15 -9.73 2.44
C SER A 234 -18.72 -8.84 3.62
N LEU A 235 -17.82 -7.89 3.35
CA LEU A 235 -17.38 -6.83 4.24
C LEU A 235 -17.92 -5.48 3.75
N LYS A 236 -18.35 -4.64 4.69
CA LYS A 236 -18.65 -3.22 4.44
C LYS A 236 -17.64 -2.37 5.19
N GLU A 237 -16.90 -1.51 4.50
CA GLU A 237 -16.07 -0.51 5.16
C GLU A 237 -16.96 0.52 5.89
N VAL A 238 -16.58 0.91 7.10
CA VAL A 238 -17.34 1.86 7.94
C VAL A 238 -16.55 3.09 8.42
N THR A 239 -15.29 3.27 8.02
CA THR A 239 -14.49 4.48 8.26
C THR A 239 -13.63 4.83 7.05
N LYS A 240 -13.02 6.04 7.00
CA LYS A 240 -11.99 6.40 5.99
C LYS A 240 -10.71 5.54 6.13
N GLY A 241 -10.59 4.78 7.21
CA GLY A 241 -9.30 4.34 7.74
C GLY A 241 -8.46 5.51 8.27
N SER A 242 -7.35 5.18 8.90
CA SER A 242 -6.32 6.12 9.37
C SER A 242 -4.96 5.44 9.32
N GLY A 243 -3.87 6.21 9.32
CA GLY A 243 -2.53 5.63 9.29
C GLY A 243 -1.46 6.65 9.61
N ASP A 244 -0.27 6.16 9.96
CA ASP A 244 0.86 6.97 10.38
C ASP A 244 2.18 6.28 10.03
N THR A 245 3.24 7.07 9.85
CA THR A 245 4.59 6.56 9.61
C THR A 245 5.25 6.24 10.96
N CYS A 246 4.78 5.15 11.60
CA CYS A 246 5.20 4.67 12.92
C CYS A 246 5.43 3.13 12.97
N GLY A 247 5.76 2.51 11.84
CA GLY A 247 6.08 1.08 11.77
C GLY A 247 7.39 0.70 12.47
N SER A 248 7.72 -0.59 12.49
CA SER A 248 8.86 -1.14 13.25
C SER A 248 10.26 -0.58 12.88
N THR A 249 10.43 0.12 11.76
CA THR A 249 11.70 0.81 11.43
C THR A 249 11.97 2.04 12.30
N PHE A 250 10.99 2.52 13.07
CA PHE A 250 11.21 3.58 14.05
C PHE A 250 11.82 3.02 15.34
N LEU A 251 11.56 1.74 15.68
CA LEU A 251 12.32 1.02 16.70
C LEU A 251 13.79 0.94 16.30
N ASP A 252 14.06 0.65 15.02
CA ASP A 252 15.43 0.54 14.50
C ASP A 252 16.18 1.87 14.61
N LYS A 253 15.52 3.00 14.26
CA LYS A 253 16.09 4.34 14.45
C LYS A 253 16.37 4.67 15.92
N ASN A 254 15.43 4.36 16.81
CA ASN A 254 15.58 4.64 18.24
C ASN A 254 16.73 3.82 18.85
N MET A 255 16.87 2.55 18.45
CA MET A 255 17.98 1.70 18.88
C MET A 255 19.32 2.16 18.31
N GLU A 256 19.37 2.56 17.03
CA GLU A 256 20.58 3.12 16.42
C GLU A 256 21.05 4.38 17.18
N GLN A 257 20.11 5.27 17.52
CA GLN A 257 20.40 6.46 18.32
C GLN A 257 20.85 6.10 19.74
N LEU A 258 20.22 5.11 20.39
CA LEU A 258 20.62 4.64 21.73
C LEU A 258 22.06 4.10 21.73
N ILE A 259 22.45 3.33 20.71
CA ILE A 259 23.83 2.86 20.53
C ILE A 259 24.79 4.04 20.30
N ARG A 260 24.41 5.03 19.47
CA ARG A 260 25.20 6.26 19.27
C ARG A 260 25.41 7.04 20.58
N ASP A 261 24.38 7.13 21.41
CA ASP A 261 24.47 7.82 22.71
C ASP A 261 25.38 7.07 23.71
N ARG A 262 25.40 5.74 23.71
CA ARG A 262 26.38 4.96 24.51
C ARG A 262 27.83 5.22 24.10
N PHE A 263 28.11 5.37 22.79
CA PHE A 263 29.46 5.64 22.28
C PHE A 263 29.86 7.11 22.18
N LYS A 264 28.97 8.05 22.54
CA LYS A 264 29.16 9.51 22.37
C LYS A 264 30.43 10.09 23.01
N HIS A 265 30.94 9.46 24.06
CA HIS A 265 32.18 9.86 24.75
C HIS A 265 33.45 9.18 24.19
N PHE A 266 33.28 8.23 23.27
CA PHE A 266 34.34 7.40 22.68
C PHE A 266 34.67 7.83 21.24
N GLY A 267 33.67 8.33 20.51
CA GLY A 267 33.79 8.80 19.13
C GLY A 267 32.62 8.35 18.25
N ASP A 268 32.75 8.51 16.94
CA ASP A 268 31.75 8.03 15.99
C ASP A 268 31.70 6.50 15.94
N VAL A 269 30.50 5.93 16.00
CA VAL A 269 30.31 4.48 15.80
C VAL A 269 30.64 4.12 14.37
N ASN A 270 31.58 3.20 14.18
CA ASN A 270 31.94 2.68 12.86
C ASN A 270 30.67 2.15 12.15
N PRO A 271 30.34 2.60 10.92
CA PRO A 271 29.07 2.23 10.26
C PRO A 271 28.85 0.71 10.13
N ARG A 272 29.93 -0.06 9.91
CA ARG A 272 29.86 -1.53 9.80
C ARG A 272 29.69 -2.20 11.17
N ALA A 273 30.24 -1.60 12.22
CA ALA A 273 29.97 -2.06 13.58
C ALA A 273 28.51 -1.78 13.98
N MET A 274 27.97 -0.62 13.59
CA MET A 274 26.55 -0.31 13.76
C MET A 274 25.66 -1.30 13.00
N GLU A 275 25.95 -1.60 11.72
CA GLU A 275 25.24 -2.60 10.92
C GLU A 275 25.20 -3.98 11.62
N GLN A 276 26.32 -4.41 12.21
CA GLN A 276 26.41 -5.69 12.94
C GLN A 276 25.65 -5.67 14.28
N MET A 277 25.76 -4.60 15.08
CA MET A 277 24.99 -4.45 16.33
C MET A 277 23.48 -4.37 16.06
N MET A 278 23.08 -3.61 15.03
CA MET A 278 21.69 -3.50 14.59
C MET A 278 21.16 -4.81 14.01
N THR A 279 22.00 -5.65 13.39
CA THR A 279 21.58 -7.01 12.96
C THR A 279 21.17 -7.87 14.16
N VAL A 280 21.93 -7.84 15.27
CA VAL A 280 21.57 -8.55 16.51
C VAL A 280 20.24 -8.03 17.07
N PHE A 281 20.03 -6.71 17.09
CA PHE A 281 18.76 -6.13 17.52
C PHE A 281 17.59 -6.54 16.61
N VAL A 282 17.73 -6.36 15.29
CA VAL A 282 16.66 -6.58 14.31
C VAL A 282 16.26 -8.04 14.19
N GLU A 283 17.21 -8.98 14.25
CA GLU A 283 16.95 -10.41 14.03
C GLU A 283 16.64 -11.20 15.31
N LYS A 284 17.02 -10.70 16.50
CA LYS A 284 16.84 -11.43 17.78
C LYS A 284 16.02 -10.66 18.81
N ILE A 285 16.49 -9.49 19.23
CA ILE A 285 15.89 -8.75 20.36
C ILE A 285 14.51 -8.19 19.96
N LYS A 286 14.44 -7.44 18.85
CA LYS A 286 13.20 -6.77 18.39
C LYS A 286 12.02 -7.72 18.14
N PRO A 287 12.20 -8.93 17.55
CA PRO A 287 11.09 -9.88 17.37
C PRO A 287 10.66 -10.59 18.66
N GLN A 288 11.53 -10.70 19.67
CA GLN A 288 11.27 -11.46 20.90
C GLN A 288 10.71 -10.59 22.02
N PHE A 289 11.19 -9.34 22.14
CA PHE A 289 10.87 -8.40 23.22
C PHE A 289 9.37 -8.34 23.56
N ASP A 290 9.07 -8.63 24.82
CA ASP A 290 7.74 -8.62 25.42
C ASP A 290 7.68 -7.94 26.80
N ASP A 291 8.80 -7.35 27.26
CA ASP A 291 8.98 -6.65 28.55
C ASP A 291 8.78 -7.59 29.74
N ASP A 292 9.72 -8.54 29.84
CA ASP A 292 9.85 -9.70 30.74
C ASP A 292 10.87 -9.52 31.90
N ASP A 293 11.40 -8.31 32.05
CA ASP A 293 12.50 -7.92 32.97
C ASP A 293 13.88 -8.55 32.66
N GLU A 294 14.11 -9.17 31.48
CA GLU A 294 15.46 -9.67 31.10
C GLU A 294 16.39 -8.57 30.53
N ASP A 295 17.68 -8.65 30.85
CA ASP A 295 18.72 -7.78 30.27
C ASP A 295 19.16 -8.33 28.90
N HIS A 296 19.26 -7.46 27.90
CA HIS A 296 19.62 -7.83 26.53
C HIS A 296 21.04 -7.43 26.16
N PHE A 297 21.73 -8.32 25.46
CA PHE A 297 23.17 -8.25 25.22
C PHE A 297 23.51 -8.18 23.72
N ILE A 298 24.29 -7.18 23.31
CA ILE A 298 24.78 -7.01 21.94
C ILE A 298 26.32 -6.97 21.94
N PRO A 299 27.01 -8.01 21.40
CA PRO A 299 28.46 -8.03 21.32
C PRO A 299 29.00 -6.85 20.49
N ILE A 300 30.02 -6.16 20.99
CA ILE A 300 30.64 -5.02 20.31
C ILE A 300 31.61 -5.56 19.26
N PRO A 301 31.45 -5.20 17.97
CA PRO A 301 32.37 -5.65 16.93
C PRO A 301 33.81 -5.19 17.17
N PHE A 302 34.78 -6.09 16.99
CA PHE A 302 36.21 -5.82 17.16
C PHE A 302 36.71 -4.57 16.41
N ALA A 303 36.06 -4.21 15.30
CA ALA A 303 36.33 -3.00 14.52
C ALA A 303 36.12 -1.67 15.28
N MET A 304 35.47 -1.69 16.46
CA MET A 304 35.36 -0.54 17.36
C MET A 304 36.57 -0.35 18.28
N GLY A 305 37.44 -1.36 18.44
CA GLY A 305 38.62 -1.27 19.29
C GLY A 305 38.39 -1.43 20.81
N TYR A 306 37.21 -1.88 21.23
CA TYR A 306 36.84 -2.08 22.66
C TYR A 306 36.73 -3.55 23.12
N PRO A 307 37.63 -4.49 22.76
CA PRO A 307 37.42 -5.92 23.00
C PRO A 307 37.54 -6.35 24.48
N ASN A 308 38.06 -5.51 25.38
CA ASN A 308 38.28 -5.83 26.81
C ASN A 308 38.14 -4.58 27.72
N SER A 309 37.32 -3.60 27.36
CA SER A 309 37.23 -2.33 28.10
C SER A 309 35.83 -2.12 28.68
N ASP A 310 35.60 -2.63 29.88
CA ASP A 310 34.38 -2.39 30.65
C ASP A 310 34.18 -0.88 30.90
N ASN A 311 32.94 -0.41 30.75
CA ASN A 311 32.55 0.95 31.10
C ASN A 311 31.07 0.99 31.51
N ALA A 312 30.84 1.24 32.81
CA ALA A 312 29.50 1.22 33.40
C ALA A 312 28.56 2.33 32.89
N GLU A 313 29.08 3.51 32.53
CA GLU A 313 28.27 4.61 31.97
C GLU A 313 27.80 4.27 30.54
N ALA A 314 28.68 3.66 29.75
CA ALA A 314 28.40 3.18 28.41
C ALA A 314 27.56 1.89 28.37
N GLY A 315 27.41 1.20 29.51
CA GLY A 315 26.77 -0.13 29.57
C GLY A 315 27.62 -1.23 28.93
N ILE A 316 28.94 -1.05 28.88
CA ILE A 316 29.88 -2.02 28.31
C ILE A 316 30.41 -2.95 29.40
N MET A 317 30.27 -4.25 29.20
CA MET A 317 30.77 -5.32 30.06
C MET A 317 31.22 -6.50 29.18
N ASP A 318 32.44 -7.01 29.38
CA ASP A 318 33.02 -8.15 28.64
C ASP A 318 32.83 -8.04 27.10
N GLY A 319 33.28 -6.91 26.55
CA GLY A 319 33.17 -6.60 25.11
C GLY A 319 31.74 -6.49 24.57
N THR A 320 30.74 -6.34 25.44
CA THR A 320 29.31 -6.45 25.10
C THR A 320 28.53 -5.25 25.65
N LEU A 321 27.58 -4.72 24.87
CA LEU A 321 26.62 -3.72 25.34
C LEU A 321 25.45 -4.40 26.04
N MET A 322 25.15 -3.97 27.25
CA MET A 322 23.99 -4.38 28.04
C MET A 322 22.90 -3.30 28.00
N PHE A 323 21.69 -3.70 27.63
CA PHE A 323 20.50 -2.85 27.64
C PHE A 323 19.43 -3.52 28.50
N THR A 324 18.94 -2.82 29.52
CA THR A 324 17.87 -3.37 30.38
C THR A 324 16.53 -3.35 29.66
N ALA A 325 15.60 -4.24 30.04
CA ALA A 325 14.24 -4.24 29.53
C ALA A 325 13.58 -2.85 29.65
N ASP A 326 13.69 -2.20 30.82
CA ASP A 326 13.19 -0.84 31.07
C ASP A 326 13.85 0.22 30.16
N GLU A 327 15.13 0.08 29.79
CA GLU A 327 15.78 1.03 28.87
C GLU A 327 15.26 0.85 27.43
N LEU A 328 15.16 -0.39 26.94
CA LEU A 328 14.62 -0.64 25.61
C LEU A 328 13.14 -0.22 25.53
N LYS A 329 12.34 -0.59 26.53
CA LYS A 329 10.96 -0.15 26.72
C LYS A 329 10.83 1.36 26.58
N ALA A 330 11.49 2.13 27.45
CA ALA A 330 11.32 3.58 27.53
C ALA A 330 11.94 4.36 26.35
N LYS A 331 13.09 3.92 25.83
CA LYS A 331 13.83 4.66 24.78
C LYS A 331 13.55 4.16 23.37
N VAL A 332 13.26 2.87 23.19
CA VAL A 332 13.11 2.23 21.87
C VAL A 332 11.65 1.95 21.54
N PHE A 333 10.92 1.25 22.42
CA PHE A 333 9.58 0.73 22.11
C PHE A 333 8.41 1.69 22.39
N ASP A 334 8.25 2.19 23.61
CA ASP A 334 7.12 3.06 23.99
C ASP A 334 6.97 4.31 23.09
N PRO A 335 8.03 5.01 22.64
CA PRO A 335 7.90 6.15 21.73
C PRO A 335 7.23 5.82 20.38
N VAL A 336 7.29 4.56 19.95
CA VAL A 336 6.64 4.07 18.72
C VAL A 336 5.29 3.47 19.05
N VAL A 337 5.23 2.59 20.05
CA VAL A 337 3.99 1.90 20.46
C VAL A 337 2.93 2.89 20.93
N HIS A 338 3.30 3.96 21.63
CA HIS A 338 2.35 5.00 22.06
C HIS A 338 1.62 5.66 20.87
N ARG A 339 2.29 5.88 19.72
CA ARG A 339 1.64 6.37 18.50
C ARG A 339 0.63 5.36 17.96
N VAL A 340 0.96 4.07 17.96
CA VAL A 340 0.03 3.00 17.55
C VAL A 340 -1.20 2.96 18.47
N LEU A 341 -1.01 3.08 19.79
CA LEU A 341 -2.12 3.14 20.74
C LEU A 341 -2.99 4.39 20.53
N GLN A 342 -2.39 5.57 20.29
CA GLN A 342 -3.12 6.80 19.98
C GLN A 342 -3.98 6.64 18.70
N LEU A 343 -3.44 6.05 17.63
CA LEU A 343 -4.17 5.82 16.39
C LEU A 343 -5.35 4.88 16.59
N ILE A 344 -5.17 3.77 17.32
CA ILE A 344 -6.25 2.83 17.63
C ILE A 344 -7.33 3.51 18.47
N SER A 345 -6.98 4.33 19.47
CA SER A 345 -7.96 5.09 20.25
C SER A 345 -8.73 6.06 19.35
N ASN A 346 -8.03 6.96 18.64
CA ASN A 346 -8.64 7.92 17.73
C ASN A 346 -9.57 7.26 16.70
N GLN A 347 -9.21 6.08 16.21
CA GLN A 347 -10.00 5.31 15.25
C GLN A 347 -11.26 4.67 15.88
N LEU A 348 -11.22 4.31 17.17
CA LEU A 348 -12.35 3.83 17.96
C LEU A 348 -13.22 4.98 18.54
N ASP A 349 -12.65 6.16 18.73
CA ASP A 349 -13.29 7.35 19.32
C ASP A 349 -14.10 8.18 18.31
N GLY A 350 -14.12 7.76 17.03
CA GLY A 350 -14.89 8.40 15.97
C GLY A 350 -16.40 8.35 16.24
N SER A 351 -17.03 9.51 16.44
CA SER A 351 -18.40 9.65 16.99
C SER A 351 -19.54 9.00 16.20
N ALA A 352 -19.34 8.69 14.92
CA ALA A 352 -20.32 7.97 14.08
C ALA A 352 -20.16 6.43 14.12
N LEU A 353 -19.17 5.90 14.86
CA LEU A 353 -18.83 4.49 14.88
C LEU A 353 -19.66 3.72 15.93
N LYS A 354 -20.55 2.82 15.49
CA LYS A 354 -21.06 1.74 16.36
C LYS A 354 -19.87 0.98 16.97
N PRO A 355 -19.98 0.41 18.20
CA PRO A 355 -18.89 -0.32 18.85
C PRO A 355 -18.17 -1.33 17.96
N VAL A 356 -16.87 -1.47 18.18
CA VAL A 356 -16.01 -2.45 17.50
C VAL A 356 -15.87 -3.68 18.40
N ASP A 357 -16.16 -4.86 17.85
CA ASP A 357 -16.10 -6.13 18.56
C ASP A 357 -14.67 -6.66 18.68
N ALA A 358 -13.80 -6.39 17.71
CA ALA A 358 -12.47 -7.01 17.61
C ALA A 358 -11.39 -6.08 17.03
N ILE A 359 -10.14 -6.32 17.41
CA ILE A 359 -8.95 -5.80 16.71
C ILE A 359 -8.08 -6.97 16.25
N PHE A 360 -7.82 -7.05 14.94
CA PHE A 360 -6.86 -7.98 14.35
C PHE A 360 -5.53 -7.28 14.08
N MET A 361 -4.48 -7.73 14.77
CA MET A 361 -3.11 -7.25 14.61
C MET A 361 -2.44 -8.02 13.48
N VAL A 362 -2.06 -7.34 12.40
CA VAL A 362 -1.45 -7.93 11.20
C VAL A 362 -0.15 -7.23 10.81
N GLY A 363 0.53 -7.74 9.79
CA GLY A 363 1.81 -7.19 9.34
C GLY A 363 3.00 -7.71 10.15
N GLY A 364 4.20 -7.20 9.84
CA GLY A 364 5.45 -7.65 10.46
C GLY A 364 5.64 -7.18 11.90
N PHE A 365 5.18 -5.97 12.23
CA PHE A 365 5.23 -5.39 13.57
C PHE A 365 4.02 -5.81 14.41
N GLY A 366 2.86 -6.11 13.79
CA GLY A 366 1.68 -6.64 14.50
C GLY A 366 1.90 -7.99 15.19
N LYS A 367 3.00 -8.69 14.85
CA LYS A 367 3.48 -9.89 15.53
C LYS A 367 4.40 -9.63 16.74
N SER A 368 4.77 -8.39 17.03
CA SER A 368 5.60 -8.08 18.20
C SER A 368 4.82 -8.39 19.48
N ASN A 369 5.39 -9.25 20.32
CA ASN A 369 4.83 -9.65 21.60
C ASN A 369 4.50 -8.41 22.45
N TYR A 370 5.46 -7.49 22.61
CA TYR A 370 5.27 -6.22 23.31
C TYR A 370 4.12 -5.38 22.72
N LEU A 371 4.10 -5.14 21.39
CA LEU A 371 3.00 -4.35 20.79
C LEU A 371 1.64 -5.00 21.05
N HIS A 372 1.52 -6.31 20.84
CA HIS A 372 0.29 -7.05 21.09
C HIS A 372 -0.14 -6.94 22.56
N ARG A 373 0.78 -7.11 23.52
CA ARG A 373 0.53 -6.96 24.96
C ARG A 373 -0.03 -5.58 25.29
N ARG A 374 0.63 -4.51 24.82
CA ARG A 374 0.25 -3.11 25.07
C ARG A 374 -1.09 -2.74 24.42
N VAL A 375 -1.40 -3.26 23.23
CA VAL A 375 -2.72 -3.09 22.59
C VAL A 375 -3.81 -3.85 23.36
N ASN A 376 -3.53 -5.09 23.79
CA ASN A 376 -4.47 -5.91 24.55
C ASN A 376 -4.84 -5.25 25.89
N GLU A 377 -3.84 -4.85 26.68
CA GLU A 377 -3.98 -4.06 27.91
C GLU A 377 -4.84 -2.80 27.73
N SER A 378 -4.63 -2.07 26.63
CA SER A 378 -5.27 -0.77 26.38
C SER A 378 -6.70 -0.88 25.84
N PHE A 379 -7.01 -1.95 25.08
CA PHE A 379 -8.24 -2.01 24.27
C PHE A 379 -9.18 -3.18 24.56
N VAL A 380 -8.79 -4.24 25.26
CA VAL A 380 -9.76 -5.25 25.75
C VAL A 380 -10.83 -4.67 26.70
N PRO A 381 -10.61 -3.56 27.44
CA PRO A 381 -11.71 -2.84 28.10
C PRO A 381 -12.71 -2.15 27.16
N ARG A 382 -12.41 -2.06 25.85
CA ARG A 382 -13.19 -1.34 24.82
C ARG A 382 -13.72 -2.23 23.69
N VAL A 383 -13.06 -3.35 23.39
CA VAL A 383 -13.44 -4.34 22.36
C VAL A 383 -13.48 -5.74 22.98
N LYS A 384 -14.25 -6.68 22.41
CA LYS A 384 -14.42 -8.03 22.99
C LYS A 384 -13.13 -8.86 22.97
N PHE A 385 -12.26 -8.67 21.98
CA PHE A 385 -10.92 -9.27 21.97
C PHE A 385 -9.93 -8.52 21.06
N VAL A 386 -8.65 -8.73 21.31
CA VAL A 386 -7.53 -8.42 20.41
C VAL A 386 -6.86 -9.73 20.03
N GLY A 387 -6.49 -9.92 18.75
CA GLY A 387 -5.87 -11.17 18.29
C GLY A 387 -4.96 -11.01 17.08
N ILE A 388 -4.01 -11.94 16.94
CA ILE A 388 -3.11 -12.07 15.79
C ILE A 388 -3.60 -13.28 14.98
N PRO A 389 -3.97 -13.15 13.68
CA PRO A 389 -4.36 -14.29 12.87
C PRO A 389 -3.15 -15.19 12.53
N PRO A 390 -3.34 -16.48 12.23
CA PRO A 390 -2.27 -17.36 11.77
C PRO A 390 -1.55 -16.74 10.56
N ARG A 391 -0.21 -16.81 10.51
CA ARG A 391 0.61 -16.16 9.45
C ARG A 391 0.25 -14.68 9.19
N ALA A 392 0.01 -13.89 10.25
CA ALA A 392 -0.26 -12.45 10.19
C ALA A 392 0.68 -11.63 9.28
N GLU A 393 1.94 -12.05 9.12
CA GLU A 393 2.90 -11.43 8.21
C GLU A 393 2.55 -11.63 6.72
N MET A 394 1.81 -12.70 6.38
CA MET A 394 1.33 -13.03 5.02
C MET A 394 -0.12 -12.59 4.79
N ALA A 395 -0.81 -12.01 5.78
CA ALA A 395 -2.23 -11.64 5.69
C ALA A 395 -2.51 -10.72 4.48
N VAL A 396 -1.71 -9.68 4.30
CA VAL A 396 -1.74 -8.75 3.15
C VAL A 396 -1.54 -9.50 1.82
N VAL A 397 -0.56 -10.40 1.75
CA VAL A 397 -0.18 -11.13 0.54
C VAL A 397 -1.31 -12.06 0.08
N ARG A 398 -1.82 -12.88 1.00
CA ARG A 398 -2.92 -13.82 0.73
C ARG A 398 -4.25 -13.10 0.52
N GLY A 399 -4.46 -12.01 1.23
CA GLY A 399 -5.55 -11.05 1.01
C GLY A 399 -5.65 -10.53 -0.42
N ALA A 400 -4.50 -10.17 -1.01
CA ALA A 400 -4.45 -9.76 -2.41
C ALA A 400 -4.84 -10.91 -3.38
N VAL A 401 -4.53 -12.17 -3.06
CA VAL A 401 -5.00 -13.33 -3.84
C VAL A 401 -6.52 -13.51 -3.67
N TYR A 402 -7.05 -13.45 -2.44
CA TYR A 402 -8.50 -13.50 -2.19
C TYR A 402 -9.25 -12.41 -2.99
N PHE A 403 -8.75 -11.17 -3.00
CA PHE A 403 -9.32 -10.08 -3.79
C PHE A 403 -9.27 -10.34 -5.30
N GLY A 404 -8.17 -10.90 -5.80
CA GLY A 404 -8.09 -11.27 -7.22
C GLY A 404 -9.07 -12.37 -7.58
N LEU A 405 -9.23 -13.39 -6.74
CA LEU A 405 -10.19 -14.48 -6.97
C LEU A 405 -11.63 -13.96 -6.93
N ASN A 406 -12.02 -13.20 -5.90
CA ASN A 406 -13.34 -12.54 -5.83
C ASN A 406 -13.23 -11.11 -5.26
N PRO A 407 -13.26 -10.05 -6.11
CA PRO A 407 -13.18 -8.66 -5.64
C PRO A 407 -14.50 -8.18 -5.00
N ARG A 408 -15.60 -8.95 -5.09
CA ARG A 408 -16.91 -8.58 -4.55
C ARG A 408 -17.07 -8.80 -3.05
N ILE A 409 -16.10 -9.45 -2.40
CA ILE A 409 -16.12 -9.67 -0.95
C ILE A 409 -16.12 -8.32 -0.20
N VAL A 410 -15.46 -7.27 -0.72
CA VAL A 410 -15.64 -5.89 -0.23
C VAL A 410 -16.80 -5.25 -0.98
N ALA A 411 -17.99 -5.31 -0.39
CA ALA A 411 -19.23 -4.85 -1.04
C ALA A 411 -19.45 -3.34 -0.96
N GLN A 412 -18.78 -2.65 -0.03
CA GLN A 412 -18.92 -1.21 0.21
C GLN A 412 -17.59 -0.58 0.68
N ARG A 413 -17.26 0.60 0.14
CA ARG A 413 -16.14 1.47 0.55
C ARG A 413 -16.63 2.80 1.12
N VAL A 414 -15.75 3.55 1.76
CA VAL A 414 -15.95 4.93 2.21
C VAL A 414 -15.07 5.88 1.40
N SER A 415 -15.66 6.91 0.79
CA SER A 415 -14.91 7.85 -0.05
C SER A 415 -13.80 8.56 0.72
N ARG A 416 -12.57 8.45 0.24
CA ARG A 416 -11.40 9.10 0.86
C ARG A 416 -11.42 10.62 0.72
N ARG A 417 -12.05 11.12 -0.34
CA ARG A 417 -12.05 12.52 -0.81
C ARG A 417 -13.43 12.89 -1.33
N THR A 418 -13.73 14.19 -1.42
CA THR A 418 -14.85 14.67 -2.24
C THR A 418 -14.37 14.71 -3.69
N TYR A 419 -15.01 13.97 -4.60
CA TYR A 419 -14.66 13.98 -6.03
C TYR A 419 -15.74 14.67 -6.87
N GLY A 420 -15.32 15.36 -7.92
CA GLY A 420 -16.22 16.05 -8.84
C GLY A 420 -15.53 16.46 -10.14
N LEU A 421 -16.33 16.92 -11.10
CA LEU A 421 -15.81 17.41 -12.37
C LEU A 421 -15.76 18.94 -12.42
N ASN A 422 -14.81 19.48 -13.16
CA ASN A 422 -15.01 20.82 -13.74
C ASN A 422 -16.24 20.73 -14.68
N SER A 423 -17.19 21.64 -14.56
CA SER A 423 -18.42 21.61 -15.34
C SER A 423 -19.00 23.00 -15.54
N GLN A 424 -19.28 23.35 -16.79
CA GLN A 424 -20.04 24.54 -17.11
C GLN A 424 -21.55 24.27 -16.91
N ILE A 425 -22.13 24.77 -15.80
CA ILE A 425 -23.54 24.57 -15.43
C ILE A 425 -24.25 25.90 -15.20
N PRO A 426 -25.61 25.96 -15.19
CA PRO A 426 -26.35 27.23 -15.10
C PRO A 426 -25.92 28.10 -13.91
N PHE A 427 -25.82 29.40 -14.17
CA PHE A 427 -25.33 30.38 -13.18
C PHE A 427 -26.36 30.61 -12.07
N ASP A 428 -25.88 30.54 -10.83
CA ASP A 428 -26.65 30.70 -9.61
C ASP A 428 -26.26 32.04 -8.96
N TYR A 429 -27.14 33.02 -9.11
CA TYR A 429 -26.94 34.41 -8.69
C TYR A 429 -26.75 34.62 -7.18
N GLN A 430 -27.05 33.64 -6.33
CA GLN A 430 -26.88 33.77 -4.89
C GLN A 430 -25.49 33.32 -4.40
N LEU A 431 -24.85 32.41 -5.15
CA LEU A 431 -23.69 31.66 -4.66
C LEU A 431 -22.52 31.59 -5.65
N ASP A 432 -22.71 31.84 -6.95
CA ASP A 432 -21.62 31.90 -7.92
C ASP A 432 -20.93 33.27 -7.94
N PRO A 433 -19.58 33.33 -7.94
CA PRO A 433 -18.88 34.59 -8.13
C PRO A 433 -19.03 35.07 -9.58
N VAL A 434 -19.41 36.35 -9.74
CA VAL A 434 -19.72 36.96 -11.05
C VAL A 434 -18.53 36.94 -12.02
N SER A 435 -17.30 36.84 -11.51
CA SER A 435 -16.05 36.65 -12.28
C SER A 435 -16.02 35.39 -13.14
N ASN A 436 -16.70 34.32 -12.70
CA ASN A 436 -16.72 33.02 -13.38
C ASN A 436 -18.00 32.84 -14.21
N ARG A 437 -18.81 33.89 -14.36
CA ARG A 437 -19.98 33.89 -15.24
C ARG A 437 -19.57 33.95 -16.71
N VAL A 438 -20.25 33.18 -17.55
CA VAL A 438 -20.16 33.23 -19.01
C VAL A 438 -21.55 33.20 -19.65
N MET A 439 -21.67 33.83 -20.82
CA MET A 439 -22.86 33.77 -21.68
C MET A 439 -22.68 32.67 -22.73
N VAL A 440 -23.68 31.81 -22.91
CA VAL A 440 -23.77 30.87 -24.04
C VAL A 440 -25.14 31.02 -24.67
N GLY A 441 -25.18 31.63 -25.86
CA GLY A 441 -26.42 32.13 -26.43
C GLY A 441 -27.07 33.17 -25.50
N SER A 442 -28.34 32.98 -25.15
CA SER A 442 -29.09 33.81 -24.20
C SER A 442 -28.92 33.39 -22.73
N ALA A 443 -28.30 32.24 -22.44
CA ALA A 443 -28.25 31.66 -21.10
C ALA A 443 -26.93 31.97 -20.37
N GLN A 444 -27.00 32.11 -19.03
CA GLN A 444 -25.87 32.36 -18.15
C GLN A 444 -25.41 31.06 -17.48
N TYR A 445 -24.11 30.80 -17.52
CA TYR A 445 -23.46 29.64 -16.90
C TYR A 445 -22.31 30.08 -15.99
N CYS A 446 -22.00 29.27 -14.98
CA CYS A 446 -20.74 29.33 -14.25
C CYS A 446 -19.72 28.45 -14.99
N ARG A 447 -18.55 29.01 -15.34
CA ARG A 447 -17.55 28.39 -16.22
C ARG A 447 -16.88 27.17 -15.61
N GLU A 448 -16.56 27.25 -14.31
CA GLU A 448 -15.57 26.41 -13.63
C GLU A 448 -16.13 25.76 -12.34
N ARG A 449 -17.41 25.38 -12.35
CA ARG A 449 -18.07 24.84 -11.15
C ARG A 449 -17.50 23.46 -10.79
N PHE A 450 -17.19 23.25 -9.51
CA PHE A 450 -16.87 21.92 -8.99
C PHE A 450 -18.17 21.10 -8.82
N SER A 451 -18.47 20.27 -9.82
CA SER A 451 -19.67 19.45 -9.89
C SER A 451 -19.44 18.14 -9.13
N VAL A 452 -19.52 18.19 -7.80
CA VAL A 452 -19.34 17.05 -6.88
C VAL A 452 -20.21 15.86 -7.27
N TYR A 453 -19.59 14.69 -7.46
CA TYR A 453 -20.24 13.39 -7.66
C TYR A 453 -20.43 12.64 -6.33
N VAL A 454 -19.43 12.73 -5.45
CA VAL A 454 -19.39 11.98 -4.18
C VAL A 454 -18.66 12.82 -3.14
N TYR A 455 -19.12 12.78 -1.89
CA TYR A 455 -18.53 13.52 -0.78
C TYR A 455 -17.52 12.67 0.00
N LYS A 456 -16.51 13.32 0.59
CA LYS A 456 -15.60 12.73 1.57
C LYS A 456 -16.42 12.06 2.70
N GLY A 457 -16.07 10.83 3.07
CA GLY A 457 -16.79 10.06 4.09
C GLY A 457 -18.11 9.40 3.63
N GLN A 458 -18.57 9.62 2.39
CA GLN A 458 -19.76 8.96 1.86
C GLN A 458 -19.50 7.44 1.69
N PRO A 459 -20.37 6.54 2.20
CA PRO A 459 -20.33 5.12 1.88
C PRO A 459 -20.84 4.87 0.45
N ILE A 460 -20.24 3.90 -0.25
CA ILE A 460 -20.48 3.63 -1.67
C ILE A 460 -20.44 2.13 -1.91
N GLY A 461 -21.45 1.56 -2.58
CA GLY A 461 -21.43 0.18 -3.04
C GLY A 461 -20.40 -0.08 -4.15
N LEU A 462 -19.88 -1.31 -4.25
CA LEU A 462 -18.88 -1.72 -5.25
C LEU A 462 -19.32 -1.39 -6.69
N ASP A 463 -20.58 -1.69 -7.02
CA ASP A 463 -21.20 -1.47 -8.33
C ASP A 463 -22.04 -0.18 -8.38
N GLU A 464 -22.00 0.66 -7.34
CA GLU A 464 -22.79 1.89 -7.27
C GLU A 464 -22.27 2.94 -8.25
N CYS A 465 -23.17 3.46 -9.09
CA CYS A 465 -22.86 4.35 -10.19
C CYS A 465 -23.49 5.73 -9.96
N VAL A 466 -22.66 6.75 -9.75
CA VAL A 466 -23.12 8.14 -9.78
C VAL A 466 -23.14 8.63 -11.23
N THR A 467 -24.33 8.96 -11.71
CA THR A 467 -24.58 9.34 -13.11
C THR A 467 -24.92 10.82 -13.23
N LYS A 468 -24.28 11.54 -14.16
CA LYS A 468 -24.73 12.88 -14.60
C LYS A 468 -24.84 12.96 -16.12
N LYS A 469 -25.59 13.95 -16.59
CA LYS A 469 -25.81 14.23 -18.00
C LYS A 469 -25.40 15.66 -18.33
N TYR A 470 -24.73 15.81 -19.46
CA TYR A 470 -24.16 17.06 -19.97
C TYR A 470 -24.62 17.26 -21.42
N LEU A 471 -24.74 18.51 -21.85
CA LEU A 471 -24.97 18.86 -23.26
C LEU A 471 -23.62 19.21 -23.91
N VAL A 472 -23.31 18.55 -25.01
CA VAL A 472 -22.07 18.76 -25.79
C VAL A 472 -22.42 19.04 -27.26
N THR A 473 -21.65 19.91 -27.92
CA THR A 473 -21.98 20.40 -29.27
C THR A 473 -21.15 19.69 -30.35
N TYR A 474 -21.81 18.93 -31.22
CA TYR A 474 -21.13 18.19 -32.29
C TYR A 474 -20.48 19.14 -33.33
N PRO A 475 -19.26 18.87 -33.85
CA PRO A 475 -18.40 17.72 -33.61
C PRO A 475 -17.29 17.97 -32.57
N HIS A 476 -17.47 18.92 -31.65
CA HIS A 476 -16.43 19.30 -30.71
C HIS A 476 -16.32 18.25 -29.59
N GLY A 477 -15.12 17.72 -29.39
CA GLY A 477 -14.80 16.93 -28.19
C GLY A 477 -14.83 17.83 -26.95
N THR A 478 -14.85 17.20 -25.77
CA THR A 478 -14.75 17.92 -24.50
C THR A 478 -13.56 17.39 -23.70
N GLU A 479 -12.78 18.30 -23.15
CA GLU A 479 -11.93 17.97 -22.00
C GLU A 479 -12.86 17.72 -20.81
N THR A 480 -12.47 16.81 -19.93
CA THR A 480 -13.22 16.49 -18.72
C THR A 480 -12.21 16.02 -17.69
N ASP A 481 -12.03 16.86 -16.68
CA ASP A 481 -10.98 16.71 -15.68
C ASP A 481 -11.66 16.38 -14.34
N LEU A 482 -11.21 15.27 -13.72
CA LEU A 482 -11.61 14.83 -12.40
C LEU A 482 -10.79 15.57 -11.36
N TYR A 483 -11.47 16.21 -10.40
CA TYR A 483 -10.84 16.90 -9.28
C TYR A 483 -11.25 16.26 -7.95
N ALA A 484 -10.40 16.45 -6.94
CA ALA A 484 -10.65 16.05 -5.57
C ALA A 484 -10.41 17.19 -4.57
N TYR A 485 -11.15 17.13 -3.48
CA TYR A 485 -11.00 17.97 -2.30
C TYR A 485 -10.91 17.05 -1.06
N ASP A 486 -9.83 17.20 -0.27
CA ASP A 486 -9.48 16.27 0.83
C ASP A 486 -9.51 16.94 2.23
N ASP A 487 -10.12 18.11 2.35
CA ASP A 487 -10.44 18.74 3.63
C ASP A 487 -11.79 18.22 4.18
N ASP A 488 -12.04 18.37 5.47
CA ASP A 488 -13.32 17.97 6.13
C ASP A 488 -14.38 19.08 6.16
N GLY A 489 -14.08 20.25 5.56
CA GLY A 489 -15.02 21.36 5.42
C GLY A 489 -15.99 21.21 4.24
N THR A 490 -16.87 22.20 4.06
CA THR A 490 -17.73 22.28 2.88
C THR A 490 -16.88 22.38 1.60
N PRO A 491 -17.09 21.52 0.59
CA PRO A 491 -16.33 21.56 -0.66
C PRO A 491 -16.42 22.93 -1.36
N PRO A 492 -15.30 23.49 -1.86
CA PRO A 492 -15.29 24.72 -2.63
C PRO A 492 -16.18 24.65 -3.86
N ARG A 493 -16.72 25.81 -4.24
CA ARG A 493 -17.73 25.89 -5.30
C ARG A 493 -17.14 25.85 -6.71
N LEU A 494 -15.86 26.20 -6.86
CA LEU A 494 -15.13 26.23 -8.12
C LEU A 494 -13.95 25.25 -8.07
N VAL A 495 -13.55 24.74 -9.24
CA VAL A 495 -12.30 23.97 -9.38
C VAL A 495 -11.04 24.83 -9.35
N SER A 496 -11.18 26.16 -9.36
CA SER A 496 -10.09 27.13 -9.26
C SER A 496 -9.68 27.44 -7.82
N ASP A 497 -10.29 26.79 -6.82
CA ASP A 497 -9.90 26.93 -5.42
C ASP A 497 -8.61 26.13 -5.15
N PRO A 498 -7.61 26.68 -4.44
CA PRO A 498 -6.32 26.01 -4.24
C PRO A 498 -6.39 24.71 -3.42
N LYS A 499 -7.54 24.38 -2.81
CA LYS A 499 -7.78 23.09 -2.14
C LYS A 499 -8.37 22.01 -3.07
N VAL A 500 -8.75 22.37 -4.29
CA VAL A 500 -9.35 21.47 -5.28
C VAL A 500 -8.27 21.03 -6.28
N ASN A 501 -7.77 19.81 -6.08
CA ASN A 501 -6.63 19.27 -6.83
C ASN A 501 -7.09 18.44 -8.03
N LEU A 502 -6.37 18.52 -9.15
CA LEU A 502 -6.58 17.64 -10.29
C LEU A 502 -6.20 16.20 -9.93
N VAL A 503 -7.00 15.21 -10.35
CA VAL A 503 -6.81 13.78 -10.09
C VAL A 503 -6.53 13.01 -11.38
N ALA A 504 -7.30 13.29 -12.42
CA ALA A 504 -7.19 12.61 -13.71
C ALA A 504 -7.76 13.49 -14.83
N ARG A 505 -7.24 13.31 -16.04
CA ARG A 505 -7.77 13.91 -17.27
C ARG A 505 -8.31 12.80 -18.15
N PHE A 506 -9.50 12.94 -18.69
CA PHE A 506 -10.08 11.95 -19.60
C PHE A 506 -10.73 12.62 -20.82
N PRO A 507 -9.94 13.13 -21.78
CA PRO A 507 -10.44 13.90 -22.92
C PRO A 507 -11.35 13.06 -23.83
N VAL A 508 -12.62 13.44 -23.91
CA VAL A 508 -13.65 12.77 -24.69
C VAL A 508 -13.59 13.26 -26.13
N LYS A 509 -12.82 12.54 -26.96
CA LYS A 509 -12.80 12.73 -28.42
C LYS A 509 -14.18 12.40 -28.99
N MET A 510 -14.81 13.38 -29.64
CA MET A 510 -16.15 13.23 -30.23
C MET A 510 -16.13 12.19 -31.37
N PRO A 511 -16.89 11.09 -31.29
CA PRO A 511 -17.04 10.14 -32.39
C PRO A 511 -17.79 10.77 -33.56
N THR A 512 -17.57 10.29 -34.79
CA THR A 512 -18.47 10.57 -35.91
C THR A 512 -19.75 9.73 -35.80
N PHE A 513 -20.89 10.38 -36.00
CA PHE A 513 -22.22 9.76 -35.98
C PHE A 513 -22.95 10.02 -37.31
N GLU A 514 -23.68 9.01 -37.80
CA GLU A 514 -24.57 9.18 -38.95
C GLU A 514 -25.83 9.98 -38.54
N GLY A 515 -26.34 10.83 -39.43
CA GLY A 515 -27.52 11.65 -39.17
C GLY A 515 -27.34 12.80 -38.16
N VAL A 516 -26.13 13.04 -37.64
CA VAL A 516 -25.85 14.15 -36.70
C VAL A 516 -25.17 15.32 -37.41
N HIS A 517 -25.69 16.52 -37.20
CA HIS A 517 -25.23 17.74 -37.88
C HIS A 517 -24.31 18.61 -37.00
N ARG A 518 -23.38 19.34 -37.63
CA ARG A 518 -22.53 20.33 -36.93
C ARG A 518 -23.42 21.37 -36.24
N GLY A 519 -23.14 21.64 -34.96
CA GLY A 519 -23.93 22.54 -34.11
C GLY A 519 -25.06 21.85 -33.34
N GLN A 520 -25.38 20.59 -33.64
CA GLN A 520 -26.36 19.81 -32.89
C GLN A 520 -25.86 19.53 -31.47
N GLN A 521 -26.73 19.72 -30.48
CA GLN A 521 -26.48 19.30 -29.10
C GLN A 521 -26.73 17.80 -28.94
N LEU A 522 -25.80 17.12 -28.29
CA LEU A 522 -25.89 15.71 -27.91
C LEU A 522 -25.85 15.60 -26.38
N THR A 523 -26.56 14.62 -25.83
CA THR A 523 -26.46 14.28 -24.41
C THR A 523 -25.25 13.36 -24.19
N MET A 524 -24.24 13.88 -23.49
CA MET A 524 -23.15 13.07 -22.93
C MET A 524 -23.55 12.62 -21.53
N THR A 525 -23.68 11.31 -21.33
CA THR A 525 -23.89 10.72 -19.99
C THR A 525 -22.55 10.28 -19.43
N VAL A 526 -22.23 10.69 -18.21
CA VAL A 526 -20.99 10.34 -17.50
C VAL A 526 -21.35 9.59 -16.23
N ASN A 527 -21.01 8.31 -16.22
CA ASN A 527 -21.18 7.35 -15.14
C ASN A 527 -19.87 7.21 -14.38
N MET A 528 -19.89 7.24 -13.05
CA MET A 528 -18.69 7.04 -12.22
C MET A 528 -18.93 6.02 -11.10
N PHE A 529 -17.99 5.10 -10.97
CA PHE A 529 -17.98 4.04 -9.94
C PHE A 529 -16.79 4.27 -9.02
N PHE A 530 -17.08 4.52 -7.75
CA PHE A 530 -16.09 4.85 -6.71
C PHE A 530 -15.90 3.71 -5.68
N GLY A 531 -16.67 2.63 -5.78
CA GLY A 531 -16.56 1.45 -4.93
C GLY A 531 -15.36 0.53 -5.23
N GLN A 532 -14.49 0.91 -6.17
CA GLN A 532 -13.27 0.19 -6.57
C GLN A 532 -12.02 0.99 -6.15
N THR A 533 -10.86 0.33 -6.03
CA THR A 533 -9.59 0.97 -5.60
C THR A 533 -9.11 2.07 -6.57
N GLU A 534 -9.46 1.94 -7.85
CA GLU A 534 -9.32 2.96 -8.88
C GLU A 534 -10.73 3.38 -9.32
N ILE A 535 -10.94 4.68 -9.55
CA ILE A 535 -12.26 5.19 -9.95
C ILE A 535 -12.50 4.81 -11.41
N LYS A 536 -13.62 4.15 -11.70
CA LYS A 536 -14.01 3.82 -13.08
C LYS A 536 -14.95 4.89 -13.63
N ILE A 537 -14.71 5.34 -14.85
CA ILE A 537 -15.49 6.39 -15.51
C ILE A 537 -15.98 5.87 -16.86
N GLU A 538 -17.28 5.91 -17.12
CA GLU A 538 -17.84 5.53 -18.42
C GLU A 538 -18.60 6.71 -19.03
N VAL A 539 -18.26 7.04 -20.27
CA VAL A 539 -18.86 8.15 -21.02
C VAL A 539 -19.65 7.59 -22.18
N LEU A 540 -20.94 7.92 -22.26
CA LEU A 540 -21.85 7.49 -23.31
C LEU A 540 -22.38 8.70 -24.09
N ILE A 541 -22.20 8.69 -25.41
CA ILE A 541 -22.77 9.66 -26.35
C ILE A 541 -23.49 8.86 -27.43
N LEU A 542 -24.82 8.96 -27.48
CA LEU A 542 -25.68 8.10 -28.29
C LEU A 542 -25.36 6.60 -28.06
N ASP A 543 -24.94 5.87 -29.10
CA ASP A 543 -24.57 4.45 -29.05
C ASP A 543 -23.09 4.19 -28.71
N ARG A 544 -22.26 5.25 -28.62
CA ARG A 544 -20.81 5.16 -28.41
C ARG A 544 -20.49 5.26 -26.91
N ARG A 545 -19.85 4.22 -26.38
CA ARG A 545 -19.35 4.12 -25.00
C ARG A 545 -17.83 4.15 -24.98
N CYS A 546 -17.27 5.11 -24.27
CA CYS A 546 -15.85 5.17 -23.88
C CYS A 546 -15.72 4.78 -22.41
N VAL A 547 -14.64 4.10 -22.04
CA VAL A 547 -14.34 3.74 -20.65
C VAL A 547 -12.95 4.26 -20.31
N PHE A 548 -12.87 4.96 -19.18
CA PHE A 548 -11.65 5.49 -18.58
C PHE A 548 -11.59 5.01 -17.12
N THR A 549 -10.47 5.28 -16.47
CA THR A 549 -10.30 5.12 -15.02
C THR A 549 -9.51 6.32 -14.48
N SER A 550 -9.33 6.45 -13.17
CA SER A 550 -8.39 7.42 -12.56
C SER A 550 -6.91 7.10 -12.82
N ARG A 551 -6.60 6.49 -13.96
CA ARG A 551 -5.24 6.21 -14.45
C ARG A 551 -4.90 7.29 -15.48
N LEU A 552 -3.91 8.13 -15.16
CA LEU A 552 -3.39 9.23 -16.02
C LEU A 552 -4.42 10.37 -16.25
N ASP A 553 -4.06 11.56 -16.75
CA ASP A 553 -2.74 12.13 -17.08
C ASP A 553 -2.30 13.20 -16.04
N LEU A 554 -1.85 12.80 -14.85
CA LEU A 554 -1.08 13.68 -13.94
C LEU A 554 0.42 13.73 -14.28
N LEU A 555 0.89 12.85 -15.17
CA LEU A 555 2.25 12.93 -15.71
C LEU A 555 2.31 14.03 -16.78
N THR A 556 2.46 15.29 -16.33
CA THR A 556 2.69 16.44 -17.22
C THR A 556 4.00 16.27 -17.98
N ALA A 557 4.15 17.00 -19.10
CA ALA A 557 5.37 16.96 -19.91
C ALA A 557 6.66 17.22 -19.11
N ASP A 558 6.61 18.06 -18.07
CA ASP A 558 7.74 18.32 -17.17
C ASP A 558 8.12 17.13 -16.30
N SER A 559 7.15 16.32 -15.87
CA SER A 559 7.42 15.04 -15.18
C SER A 559 7.97 13.96 -16.13
N MET A 560 7.66 14.04 -17.43
CA MET A 560 8.08 13.07 -18.44
C MET A 560 9.44 13.37 -19.09
N GLN A 561 10.05 14.54 -18.86
CA GLN A 561 11.36 14.93 -19.42
C GLN A 561 12.55 14.05 -18.97
N SER A 562 12.32 13.03 -18.14
CA SER A 562 13.34 12.14 -17.57
C SER A 562 13.37 10.71 -18.15
N LEU A 563 12.51 10.37 -19.13
CA LEU A 563 12.45 9.02 -19.72
C LEU A 563 12.65 9.01 -21.25
N PRO A 564 13.36 8.01 -21.82
CA PRO A 564 13.66 7.92 -23.25
C PRO A 564 12.44 7.45 -24.08
N PRO A 565 12.38 7.80 -25.39
CA PRO A 565 11.21 7.55 -26.22
C PRO A 565 11.07 6.07 -26.66
N PRO A 566 9.91 5.43 -26.45
CA PRO A 566 9.51 4.23 -27.19
C PRO A 566 9.28 4.56 -28.67
N TYR A 567 9.67 3.65 -29.56
CA TYR A 567 9.74 3.93 -31.01
C TYR A 567 8.37 4.05 -31.71
N THR A 568 8.29 5.08 -32.58
CA THR A 568 7.49 5.21 -33.82
C THR A 568 6.33 4.22 -34.08
N SER A 569 5.10 4.76 -34.12
CA SER A 569 4.00 4.19 -34.91
C SER A 569 4.30 4.22 -36.43
N PRO A 570 3.70 3.35 -37.26
CA PRO A 570 4.13 3.12 -38.64
C PRO A 570 3.84 4.29 -39.60
N THR A 571 4.70 4.43 -40.60
CA THR A 571 4.59 5.41 -41.69
C THR A 571 3.41 5.14 -42.62
N LEU A 572 2.67 6.20 -42.96
CA LEU A 572 1.81 6.26 -44.14
C LEU A 572 2.13 7.57 -44.89
N SER A 573 2.37 7.43 -46.20
CA SER A 573 2.92 8.49 -47.06
C SER A 573 1.84 9.27 -47.80
N SER A 574 1.99 10.60 -47.90
CA SER A 574 1.62 11.35 -49.12
C SER A 574 2.26 12.75 -49.13
N THR A 575 2.39 13.31 -50.33
CA THR A 575 3.10 14.56 -50.64
C THR A 575 2.17 15.63 -51.20
N SER A 576 2.17 16.85 -50.66
CA SER A 576 1.76 18.07 -51.42
C SER A 576 2.16 19.39 -50.74
N SER A 577 3.28 19.94 -51.20
CA SER A 577 3.60 21.36 -51.48
C SER A 577 2.62 22.52 -51.14
N HIS A 578 3.24 23.65 -50.74
CA HIS A 578 2.77 25.07 -50.74
C HIS A 578 1.69 25.50 -49.71
N GLY A 579 1.80 26.68 -49.07
CA GLY A 579 2.91 27.65 -49.07
C GLY A 579 2.61 28.99 -48.35
N SER A 580 3.65 29.85 -48.30
CA SER A 580 3.64 31.31 -48.03
C SER A 580 3.40 31.89 -46.62
N TRP A 581 4.33 32.78 -46.25
CA TRP A 581 4.39 33.75 -45.13
C TRP A 581 3.63 35.07 -45.49
N PRO A 582 3.38 36.10 -44.61
CA PRO A 582 4.33 36.65 -43.61
C PRO A 582 3.83 37.30 -42.29
N ALA A 583 4.82 37.55 -41.40
CA ALA A 583 5.00 38.62 -40.37
C ALA A 583 3.78 39.30 -39.68
N SER A 584 3.81 39.54 -38.36
CA SER A 584 4.63 40.63 -37.78
C SER A 584 4.78 40.64 -36.22
N SER A 585 5.66 41.52 -35.74
CA SER A 585 5.71 42.18 -34.40
C SER A 585 5.83 41.38 -33.09
N SER A 586 6.94 41.59 -32.38
CA SER A 586 7.09 41.43 -30.91
C SER A 586 6.76 42.73 -30.17
N PRO A 587 6.51 42.70 -28.84
CA PRO A 587 7.42 43.43 -27.92
C PRO A 587 7.69 42.61 -26.62
N PRO A 588 8.10 43.15 -25.44
CA PRO A 588 9.48 42.97 -24.98
C PRO A 588 9.66 42.35 -23.57
N THR A 589 10.90 41.98 -23.23
CA THR A 589 11.31 41.43 -21.91
C THR A 589 12.05 42.47 -21.06
N PRO A 590 11.77 42.61 -19.75
CA PRO A 590 12.47 43.56 -18.88
C PRO A 590 13.80 43.01 -18.31
N THR A 591 14.75 43.92 -18.07
CA THR A 591 16.08 43.66 -17.47
C THR A 591 16.11 43.91 -15.96
N LEU A 592 16.98 43.18 -15.24
CA LEU A 592 17.48 43.58 -13.91
C LEU A 592 19.04 43.54 -13.89
N PRO A 593 19.70 44.30 -12.98
CA PRO A 593 21.06 44.78 -13.21
C PRO A 593 22.18 43.92 -12.60
N MET A 594 23.40 44.09 -13.14
CA MET A 594 24.64 43.67 -12.49
C MET A 594 25.12 44.70 -11.45
N ILE A 595 25.84 44.21 -10.44
CA ILE A 595 26.89 44.97 -9.74
C ILE A 595 28.22 44.27 -10.04
N ALA A 596 29.29 45.04 -10.27
CA ALA A 596 30.60 44.52 -10.60
C ALA A 596 31.72 45.29 -9.88
N VAL A 597 32.77 44.58 -9.45
CA VAL A 597 34.08 45.15 -9.08
C VAL A 597 35.17 44.29 -9.72
N ARG A 598 36.27 44.92 -10.13
CA ARG A 598 37.39 44.31 -10.88
C ARG A 598 38.53 43.86 -9.96
N GLY A 599 39.32 42.87 -10.39
CA GLY A 599 40.63 42.53 -9.81
C GLY A 599 41.48 41.65 -10.74
N LYS A 600 42.66 42.14 -11.13
CA LYS A 600 43.67 41.52 -12.04
C LYS A 600 44.92 42.45 -12.00
N PRO A 601 46.14 42.09 -12.49
CA PRO A 601 46.58 40.82 -13.12
C PRO A 601 48.04 40.35 -12.76
N ASP A 602 48.58 39.42 -13.56
CA ASP A 602 49.98 39.17 -13.97
C ASP A 602 51.11 38.57 -13.06
N GLU A 603 51.68 37.44 -13.57
CA GLU A 603 53.11 37.04 -13.77
C GLU A 603 54.12 37.02 -12.56
N ILE A 604 55.27 36.29 -12.53
CA ILE A 604 56.33 35.97 -13.53
C ILE A 604 57.00 34.57 -13.30
N VAL A 605 57.70 34.10 -14.36
CA VAL A 605 58.52 32.88 -14.59
C VAL A 605 59.75 32.62 -13.67
N GLY A 606 60.12 31.34 -13.48
CA GLY A 606 61.50 30.88 -13.14
C GLY A 606 61.53 29.64 -12.21
N ALA A 607 61.84 28.39 -12.58
CA ALA A 607 62.84 27.75 -13.46
C ALA A 607 64.22 27.46 -12.80
N ILE A 608 64.50 26.18 -12.48
CA ILE A 608 65.83 25.54 -12.34
C ILE A 608 65.68 23.99 -12.39
N LYS A 609 66.75 23.31 -12.84
CA LYS A 609 66.96 21.86 -13.04
C LYS A 609 68.49 21.59 -12.89
N PRO A 610 69.03 20.37 -13.06
CA PRO A 610 68.43 19.06 -13.37
C PRO A 610 68.39 18.20 -12.06
N ASP A 611 68.53 16.87 -11.94
CA ASP A 611 68.88 15.69 -12.78
C ASP A 611 68.12 14.45 -12.24
N ASP A 612 68.24 13.22 -12.77
CA ASP A 612 67.85 12.67 -14.08
C ASP A 612 67.72 11.11 -13.84
N SER A 613 67.90 10.07 -14.67
CA SER A 613 68.28 9.84 -16.08
C SER A 613 67.80 8.45 -16.55
N SER A 614 67.98 8.15 -17.86
CA SER A 614 67.85 6.83 -18.53
C SER A 614 66.41 6.21 -18.57
N SER A 615 65.67 6.17 -19.69
CA SER A 615 65.86 5.53 -21.03
C SER A 615 65.44 4.04 -21.07
N ILE A 616 64.84 3.41 -22.10
CA ILE A 616 64.73 3.66 -23.56
C ILE A 616 63.30 3.35 -24.10
N LEU A 617 62.96 3.82 -25.31
CA LEU A 617 61.70 3.68 -26.10
C LEU A 617 62.01 2.97 -27.47
N PRO A 618 61.09 2.72 -28.46
CA PRO A 618 59.60 2.81 -28.54
C PRO A 618 58.85 1.71 -29.39
N VAL A 619 57.52 1.86 -29.53
CA VAL A 619 56.68 1.73 -30.77
C VAL A 619 56.26 0.36 -31.39
N GLY A 620 55.00 0.32 -31.89
CA GLY A 620 54.37 -0.69 -32.78
C GLY A 620 53.15 -1.37 -32.14
N ALA A 621 51.86 -1.11 -32.44
CA ALA A 621 51.13 -0.79 -33.68
C ALA A 621 51.25 -1.94 -34.73
N THR A 622 50.19 -2.52 -35.33
CA THR A 622 48.84 -2.00 -35.69
C THR A 622 47.70 -3.06 -35.69
N LEU A 623 46.48 -2.58 -36.00
CA LEU A 623 45.20 -3.25 -36.35
C LEU A 623 45.25 -4.70 -36.87
N ASN A 624 44.26 -5.53 -36.47
CA ASN A 624 43.09 -5.80 -37.33
C ASN A 624 41.89 -6.56 -36.68
N LYS A 625 40.70 -6.26 -37.21
CA LYS A 625 39.42 -7.01 -37.19
C LYS A 625 39.18 -7.51 -38.66
N PRO A 626 38.03 -8.10 -39.07
CA PRO A 626 36.84 -8.63 -38.35
C PRO A 626 36.47 -10.08 -38.81
N HIS A 627 35.22 -10.50 -38.56
CA HIS A 627 34.45 -11.59 -39.24
C HIS A 627 34.84 -13.06 -38.93
N GLN A 628 33.92 -14.04 -39.03
CA GLN A 628 32.48 -14.09 -38.68
C GLN A 628 32.03 -15.59 -38.65
N SER A 629 30.77 -15.87 -38.31
CA SER A 629 30.02 -17.12 -38.55
C SER A 629 30.62 -18.47 -38.05
N GLY A 630 29.92 -19.12 -37.11
CA GLY A 630 29.88 -20.59 -37.02
C GLY A 630 28.86 -21.17 -38.02
N PRO A 631 28.07 -22.22 -37.69
CA PRO A 631 28.07 -23.09 -36.50
C PRO A 631 28.39 -24.57 -36.84
N GLY A 632 28.51 -25.45 -35.83
CA GLY A 632 28.76 -26.88 -36.09
C GLY A 632 28.76 -27.79 -34.86
N SER A 633 27.57 -28.18 -34.39
CA SER A 633 27.36 -29.42 -33.61
C SER A 633 27.24 -30.62 -34.58
N PRO A 634 27.44 -31.90 -34.18
CA PRO A 634 27.32 -32.42 -32.81
C PRO A 634 28.40 -33.43 -32.33
N LEU A 635 28.16 -33.92 -31.10
CA LEU A 635 28.67 -35.12 -30.40
C LEU A 635 28.70 -36.41 -31.28
N PRO A 636 29.42 -37.51 -30.88
CA PRO A 636 29.59 -37.96 -29.47
C PRO A 636 30.89 -38.67 -29.04
N THR A 637 30.99 -38.94 -27.71
CA THR A 637 31.79 -39.98 -27.01
C THR A 637 33.32 -39.97 -27.17
N ASP A 638 34.13 -40.23 -26.13
CA ASP A 638 33.94 -41.24 -25.07
C ASP A 638 34.48 -40.81 -23.68
N LYS A 639 34.50 -41.74 -22.72
CA LYS A 639 34.85 -41.52 -21.30
C LYS A 639 36.37 -41.43 -21.06
N HIS A 640 36.76 -40.77 -19.98
CA HIS A 640 37.76 -41.32 -19.04
C HIS A 640 37.55 -40.79 -17.61
N GLN A 641 38.10 -41.49 -16.61
CA GLN A 641 37.95 -41.24 -15.17
C GLN A 641 39.21 -40.60 -14.55
N MET A 642 39.15 -40.32 -13.24
CA MET A 642 40.26 -39.98 -12.32
C MET A 642 40.77 -38.52 -12.38
N THR A 643 41.17 -37.86 -11.28
CA THR A 643 41.20 -38.25 -9.85
C THR A 643 41.15 -37.02 -8.94
N SER A 644 40.67 -37.17 -7.70
CA SER A 644 40.79 -36.16 -6.62
C SER A 644 41.96 -36.46 -5.68
N PRO A 645 42.72 -35.45 -5.20
CA PRO A 645 43.79 -35.65 -4.22
C PRO A 645 43.31 -35.57 -2.76
N LEU A 646 43.48 -36.71 -2.08
CA LEU A 646 43.72 -37.02 -0.65
C LEU A 646 43.61 -35.98 0.49
N ILE A 647 43.23 -36.56 1.64
CA ILE A 647 43.18 -36.03 3.01
C ILE A 647 44.58 -36.01 3.66
N LEU A 648 44.78 -35.16 4.68
CA LEU A 648 45.81 -35.35 5.72
C LEU A 648 45.16 -35.55 7.10
N THR A 649 45.72 -36.45 7.90
CA THR A 649 45.13 -36.95 9.15
C THR A 649 46.03 -36.75 10.37
N SER A 650 45.43 -36.54 11.55
CA SER A 650 46.01 -37.01 12.81
C SER A 650 44.91 -37.50 13.76
N THR A 651 45.26 -38.41 14.66
CA THR A 651 44.32 -39.25 15.43
C THR A 651 44.57 -39.16 16.92
N HIS A 652 43.53 -39.27 17.75
CA HIS A 652 43.57 -40.06 18.98
C HIS A 652 42.16 -40.50 19.44
N GLN A 653 42.12 -41.59 20.21
CA GLN A 653 40.97 -42.39 20.69
C GLN A 653 41.45 -43.17 21.95
N PRO A 654 40.65 -44.01 22.65
CA PRO A 654 39.20 -44.27 22.56
C PRO A 654 38.45 -44.40 23.92
N SER A 655 37.10 -44.40 23.89
CA SER A 655 36.17 -45.23 24.71
C SER A 655 34.71 -44.78 24.49
N SER A 656 33.65 -45.58 24.66
CA SER A 656 33.50 -47.05 24.52
C SER A 656 32.00 -47.44 24.51
N SER A 657 31.53 -48.21 23.51
CA SER A 657 30.16 -48.79 23.41
C SER A 657 29.00 -47.75 23.23
N SER A 658 27.79 -48.09 22.75
CA SER A 658 27.21 -49.37 22.29
C SER A 658 26.19 -49.14 21.15
N ASN A 659 25.93 -50.16 20.32
CA ASN A 659 24.87 -50.13 19.30
C ASN A 659 23.48 -50.28 19.91
N LYS A 660 22.52 -49.42 19.55
CA LYS A 660 21.08 -49.77 19.48
C LYS A 660 20.37 -49.08 18.31
N THR A 661 19.57 -49.87 17.59
CA THR A 661 18.75 -49.45 16.46
C THR A 661 17.51 -48.67 16.91
N LEU A 662 17.09 -47.66 16.13
CA LEU A 662 15.83 -46.94 16.36
C LEU A 662 14.63 -47.67 15.71
N PRO A 663 13.49 -47.81 16.41
CA PRO A 663 12.24 -48.31 15.84
C PRO A 663 11.40 -47.18 15.18
N PRO A 664 10.45 -47.50 14.28
CA PRO A 664 9.53 -46.54 13.67
C PRO A 664 8.43 -46.07 14.65
N PRO A 665 7.75 -44.93 14.36
CA PRO A 665 6.71 -44.37 15.22
C PRO A 665 5.39 -45.17 15.19
N PRO A 666 4.56 -45.09 16.27
CA PRO A 666 3.29 -45.81 16.38
C PRO A 666 2.12 -45.10 15.65
N PRO A 667 1.05 -45.85 15.29
CA PRO A 667 -0.19 -45.28 14.75
C PRO A 667 -1.09 -44.65 15.85
N PRO A 668 -2.02 -43.75 15.49
CA PRO A 668 -2.92 -43.12 16.46
C PRO A 668 -4.00 -44.09 16.97
N SER A 669 -4.16 -44.16 18.29
CA SER A 669 -5.15 -45.00 18.97
C SER A 669 -6.40 -44.22 19.39
N SER A 670 -7.57 -44.62 18.89
CA SER A 670 -8.88 -44.18 19.39
C SER A 670 -9.23 -44.84 20.73
N SER A 671 -9.82 -44.09 21.66
CA SER A 671 -10.37 -44.62 22.93
C SER A 671 -11.90 -44.46 23.01
N THR A 672 -12.59 -45.45 23.59
CA THR A 672 -14.05 -45.59 23.55
C THR A 672 -14.67 -45.67 24.94
N SER A 673 -15.84 -45.03 25.14
CA SER A 673 -16.79 -45.33 26.21
C SER A 673 -18.18 -45.54 25.59
N SER A 674 -19.01 -46.38 26.20
CA SER A 674 -20.04 -47.12 25.43
C SER A 674 -21.28 -47.55 26.23
N THR A 675 -22.43 -46.91 25.95
CA THR A 675 -23.75 -47.36 26.42
C THR A 675 -24.82 -47.24 25.32
N LYS A 676 -25.14 -48.41 24.73
CA LYS A 676 -26.46 -49.02 24.42
C LYS A 676 -27.70 -48.09 24.41
N GLU A 677 -28.69 -48.28 23.53
CA GLU A 677 -29.40 -49.55 23.26
C GLU A 677 -29.93 -49.81 21.82
N LEU A 678 -30.14 -51.12 21.56
CA LEU A 678 -31.01 -51.79 20.57
C LEU A 678 -30.79 -51.64 19.04
N GLN A 679 -31.33 -52.64 18.31
CA GLN A 679 -31.20 -52.97 16.88
C GLN A 679 -32.63 -53.01 16.26
N GLN A 680 -32.89 -52.94 14.94
CA GLN A 680 -32.51 -53.89 13.86
C GLN A 680 -32.73 -53.29 12.43
N PRO A 681 -32.33 -53.97 11.32
CA PRO A 681 -32.06 -53.34 10.02
C PRO A 681 -33.19 -53.39 8.97
N PRO A 682 -33.09 -52.63 7.86
CA PRO A 682 -34.04 -52.66 6.73
C PRO A 682 -33.67 -53.68 5.62
N PRO A 683 -34.65 -54.26 4.92
CA PRO A 683 -34.47 -54.97 3.64
C PRO A 683 -34.75 -54.07 2.41
N PRO A 684 -34.26 -54.41 1.21
CA PRO A 684 -34.49 -53.67 -0.04
C PRO A 684 -35.61 -54.26 -0.91
N LEU A 685 -36.04 -53.53 -1.95
CA LEU A 685 -36.36 -54.08 -3.31
C LEU A 685 -36.64 -52.95 -4.34
N SER A 686 -36.95 -53.31 -5.60
CA SER A 686 -36.71 -52.47 -6.78
C SER A 686 -37.77 -52.56 -7.89
N GLN A 687 -37.95 -51.46 -8.65
CA GLN A 687 -38.50 -51.40 -10.03
C GLN A 687 -40.01 -51.75 -10.24
N PRO A 688 -40.62 -51.52 -11.43
CA PRO A 688 -40.41 -50.45 -12.45
C PRO A 688 -41.73 -49.88 -13.07
N SER A 689 -41.59 -48.95 -14.05
CA SER A 689 -42.53 -48.70 -15.19
C SER A 689 -43.92 -48.05 -14.88
N THR A 690 -44.71 -47.48 -15.82
CA THR A 690 -44.71 -47.33 -17.30
C THR A 690 -45.26 -45.95 -17.75
N SER A 691 -45.06 -45.60 -19.04
CA SER A 691 -45.88 -44.70 -19.91
C SER A 691 -45.88 -43.18 -19.60
N ASP A 692 -46.18 -42.25 -20.52
CA ASP A 692 -46.67 -42.33 -21.92
C ASP A 692 -45.96 -41.34 -22.88
N GLU A 693 -46.07 -41.57 -24.20
CA GLU A 693 -45.70 -40.59 -25.25
C GLU A 693 -46.87 -39.65 -25.60
N LYS A 694 -46.59 -38.36 -25.93
CA LYS A 694 -46.93 -37.75 -27.24
C LYS A 694 -46.50 -36.28 -27.40
N THR A 695 -46.71 -35.78 -28.63
CA THR A 695 -46.02 -34.65 -29.24
C THR A 695 -46.95 -33.45 -29.52
N LEU A 696 -46.33 -32.30 -29.84
CA LEU A 696 -46.70 -31.28 -30.85
C LEU A 696 -47.15 -29.87 -30.39
N ALA A 697 -46.39 -28.88 -30.89
CA ALA A 697 -46.79 -27.59 -31.48
C ALA A 697 -47.50 -26.45 -30.69
N GLN A 698 -46.72 -25.36 -30.54
CA GLN A 698 -47.01 -23.96 -30.94
C GLN A 698 -48.11 -23.10 -30.28
N GLN A 699 -47.84 -21.78 -30.26
CA GLN A 699 -48.68 -20.66 -29.80
C GLN A 699 -48.96 -20.65 -28.28
N GLY A 700 -49.15 -19.49 -27.63
CA GLY A 700 -49.05 -18.11 -28.10
C GLY A 700 -49.37 -17.10 -26.98
N GLU A 701 -49.14 -15.81 -27.29
CA GLU A 701 -49.55 -14.63 -26.48
C GLU A 701 -48.91 -14.43 -25.09
N ALA A 702 -49.07 -13.20 -24.59
CA ALA A 702 -48.66 -12.72 -23.27
C ALA A 702 -49.87 -12.08 -22.59
N ILE A 703 -49.85 -11.89 -21.27
CA ILE A 703 -50.81 -11.01 -20.59
C ILE A 703 -50.18 -10.33 -19.36
N THR A 704 -50.57 -9.06 -19.16
CA THR A 704 -50.16 -8.18 -18.06
C THR A 704 -51.26 -8.11 -17.01
N LEU A 705 -50.93 -8.32 -15.73
CA LEU A 705 -51.75 -7.95 -14.55
C LEU A 705 -50.83 -7.76 -13.32
N LEU A 706 -51.11 -6.91 -12.33
CA LEU A 706 -51.90 -5.66 -12.29
C LEU A 706 -51.43 -4.85 -11.06
N VAL A 707 -51.74 -3.55 -11.03
CA VAL A 707 -51.73 -2.72 -9.80
C VAL A 707 -53.18 -2.49 -9.37
N GLN A 708 -53.47 -2.57 -8.07
CA GLN A 708 -54.76 -2.16 -7.52
C GLN A 708 -54.62 -0.89 -6.69
N ASN A 709 -55.36 0.14 -7.08
CA ASN A 709 -55.81 1.21 -6.18
C ASN A 709 -57.22 0.87 -5.72
N ASP A 710 -57.61 1.36 -4.54
CA ASP A 710 -59.00 1.45 -4.10
C ASP A 710 -59.28 2.90 -3.68
N GLU A 711 -60.43 3.45 -4.08
CA GLU A 711 -60.74 4.88 -3.90
C GLU A 711 -62.24 5.07 -3.58
N LYS A 712 -62.56 5.90 -2.56
CA LYS A 712 -63.94 6.31 -2.24
C LYS A 712 -64.04 7.76 -1.74
N THR A 713 -64.40 8.63 -2.68
CA THR A 713 -65.49 9.63 -2.66
C THR A 713 -66.23 9.98 -1.34
N LEU A 714 -66.84 11.16 -1.16
CA LEU A 714 -66.70 12.56 -1.70
C LEU A 714 -67.86 13.40 -1.08
N THR A 715 -67.60 14.56 -0.44
CA THR A 715 -68.58 15.66 -0.28
C THR A 715 -67.92 16.98 0.15
N ASP A 716 -68.59 18.10 -0.13
CA ASP A 716 -68.13 19.51 -0.06
C ASP A 716 -69.30 20.37 0.54
N PRO A 717 -69.29 21.73 0.65
CA PRO A 717 -68.23 22.73 0.86
C PRO A 717 -68.56 23.72 2.04
N HIS A 718 -67.73 24.75 2.31
CA HIS A 718 -68.14 26.19 2.40
C HIS A 718 -67.05 27.21 2.86
N THR A 719 -67.00 28.36 2.17
CA THR A 719 -66.67 29.78 2.56
C THR A 719 -66.15 30.14 3.98
N SER A 720 -65.29 31.17 4.22
CA SER A 720 -64.71 32.24 3.37
C SER A 720 -63.57 33.06 4.06
N GLU A 721 -62.82 33.84 3.27
CA GLU A 721 -61.89 34.96 3.63
C GLU A 721 -62.64 36.28 4.00
N PRO A 722 -62.00 37.45 4.33
CA PRO A 722 -60.63 37.77 4.82
C PRO A 722 -60.57 38.90 5.93
N ALA A 723 -59.35 39.40 6.21
CA ALA A 723 -58.99 40.83 6.49
C ALA A 723 -58.63 41.37 7.91
N TYR A 724 -57.85 42.47 7.88
CA TYR A 724 -57.28 43.32 8.96
C TYR A 724 -58.34 44.25 9.64
N SER A 725 -58.11 45.08 10.69
CA SER A 725 -56.89 45.64 11.32
C SER A 725 -57.03 46.03 12.84
N ASP A 726 -55.89 46.46 13.42
CA ASP A 726 -55.68 47.50 14.47
C ASP A 726 -55.90 47.31 16.00
N VAL A 727 -54.74 47.34 16.69
CA VAL A 727 -54.34 48.22 17.82
C VAL A 727 -55.22 48.34 19.09
N SER A 728 -54.73 47.75 20.18
CA SER A 728 -54.44 48.51 21.41
C SER A 728 -53.20 47.91 22.11
N ALA A 729 -52.55 48.64 23.03
CA ALA A 729 -51.26 48.27 23.60
C ALA A 729 -51.22 48.37 25.13
N THR A 730 -50.44 47.48 25.77
CA THR A 730 -49.87 47.70 27.12
C THR A 730 -48.63 46.83 27.36
N HIS A 731 -47.72 47.35 28.20
CA HIS A 731 -46.43 46.81 28.64
C HIS A 731 -46.28 45.27 28.73
N SER A 732 -45.14 44.67 28.38
CA SER A 732 -43.80 45.00 28.91
C SER A 732 -42.66 44.46 28.05
N SER A 733 -41.40 44.85 28.34
CA SER A 733 -40.27 44.67 27.41
C SER A 733 -38.92 44.38 28.11
N ILE A 734 -37.93 43.96 27.30
CA ILE A 734 -36.45 44.11 27.48
C ILE A 734 -35.67 42.95 28.16
N ARG A 735 -35.10 42.12 27.25
CA ARG A 735 -33.69 41.66 27.11
C ARG A 735 -33.07 40.54 27.95
N LEU A 736 -32.40 39.66 27.19
CA LEU A 736 -31.34 38.72 27.54
C LEU A 736 -29.98 39.43 27.76
N ALA A 737 -29.02 38.72 28.37
CA ALA A 737 -27.61 39.10 28.53
C ALA A 737 -26.66 37.89 28.27
N PRO A 738 -25.34 38.09 28.03
CA PRO A 738 -24.48 37.11 27.34
C PRO A 738 -23.52 36.27 28.25
N PRO A 739 -22.85 35.23 27.70
CA PRO A 739 -21.90 34.38 28.44
C PRO A 739 -20.42 34.82 28.36
N LEU A 740 -19.66 34.57 29.45
CA LEU A 740 -18.20 34.73 29.65
C LEU A 740 -17.75 33.80 30.82
N PRO A 741 -16.45 33.59 31.12
CA PRO A 741 -15.42 32.99 30.26
C PRO A 741 -14.58 31.91 31.00
N SER A 742 -13.45 31.48 30.41
CA SER A 742 -12.49 30.49 30.95
C SER A 742 -11.53 31.03 32.03
N PRO A 743 -11.00 30.17 32.94
CA PRO A 743 -9.88 30.50 33.82
C PRO A 743 -8.56 29.78 33.45
N SER A 744 -7.44 30.47 33.66
CA SER A 744 -6.07 29.93 33.75
C SER A 744 -5.45 30.32 35.11
N PRO A 745 -4.47 29.56 35.65
CA PRO A 745 -3.69 30.08 36.78
C PRO A 745 -2.17 29.83 36.72
N SER A 746 -1.41 30.89 37.03
CA SER A 746 -0.03 30.88 37.58
C SER A 746 0.33 32.33 37.99
N PRO A 747 1.37 32.63 38.81
CA PRO A 747 2.19 31.79 39.69
C PRO A 747 2.40 32.37 41.13
N THR A 748 3.23 31.69 41.94
CA THR A 748 4.07 32.23 43.07
C THR A 748 3.47 32.57 44.45
N THR A 749 3.92 31.86 45.49
CA THR A 749 4.45 32.46 46.76
C THR A 749 5.43 31.48 47.44
N THR A 750 6.06 31.83 48.57
CA THR A 750 7.43 31.37 48.92
C THR A 750 7.67 30.90 50.39
N LEU A 751 8.71 30.07 50.57
CA LEU A 751 9.46 29.77 51.84
C LEU A 751 8.68 28.94 52.91
N THR A 752 9.29 28.13 53.82
CA THR A 752 10.72 27.97 54.22
C THR A 752 11.04 26.55 54.78
N THR A 753 12.32 26.12 54.72
CA THR A 753 13.05 25.17 55.61
C THR A 753 12.40 23.89 56.20
N ALA A 754 12.99 22.71 55.91
CA ALA A 754 13.63 21.80 56.90
C ALA A 754 14.33 20.61 56.18
N ALA A 755 15.20 19.86 56.88
CA ALA A 755 16.03 18.78 56.30
C ALA A 755 15.91 17.42 57.08
N PRO A 756 16.85 16.45 57.04
CA PRO A 756 16.51 15.11 56.55
C PRO A 756 16.58 13.97 57.60
N ILE A 757 15.88 12.85 57.34
CA ILE A 757 16.01 11.60 58.13
C ILE A 757 16.06 10.36 57.23
N HIS A 758 17.11 9.55 57.38
CA HIS A 758 17.17 8.16 56.87
C HIS A 758 16.31 7.22 57.76
N ALA A 759 15.67 6.20 57.17
CA ALA A 759 16.06 4.78 57.36
C ALA A 759 14.91 3.76 57.16
N LYS A 760 15.29 2.59 56.62
CA LYS A 760 14.70 1.25 56.83
C LYS A 760 13.19 1.04 56.54
N LYS A 761 12.93 0.24 55.50
CA LYS A 761 12.35 -1.11 55.70
C LYS A 761 12.74 -2.07 54.56
N LYS A 762 13.37 -3.19 54.92
CA LYS A 762 13.58 -4.36 54.06
C LYS A 762 12.42 -5.35 54.26
N SER A 763 12.29 -6.27 53.29
CA SER A 763 11.58 -7.56 53.39
C SER A 763 10.05 -7.54 53.44
N PHE A 764 9.44 -8.00 52.34
CA PHE A 764 8.31 -8.93 52.41
C PHE A 764 8.32 -10.01 51.30
N ARG A 765 9.51 -10.55 50.99
CA ARG A 765 9.67 -11.71 50.09
C ARG A 765 9.33 -13.00 50.86
N ASN A 766 8.04 -13.35 50.95
CA ASN A 766 7.53 -14.72 51.19
C ASN A 766 5.98 -14.74 51.34
N LYS A 767 5.21 -14.94 50.25
CA LYS A 767 3.82 -15.48 50.30
C LYS A 767 3.15 -15.77 48.93
N LEU A 768 3.68 -16.69 48.11
CA LEU A 768 2.82 -17.40 47.13
C LEU A 768 3.26 -18.83 46.71
N LEU A 769 4.23 -19.44 47.37
CA LEU A 769 4.39 -20.91 47.34
C LEU A 769 3.41 -21.53 48.35
N GLY A 770 2.16 -21.77 47.92
CA GLY A 770 1.12 -22.19 48.86
C GLY A 770 -0.30 -22.50 48.34
N LYS A 771 -0.53 -22.63 47.03
CA LYS A 771 -1.81 -23.13 46.47
C LYS A 771 -1.60 -24.04 45.24
N LEU A 772 -1.04 -25.23 45.48
CA LEU A 772 -0.98 -26.29 44.46
C LEU A 772 -0.95 -27.69 45.10
N LYS A 773 -2.09 -28.08 45.71
CA LYS A 773 -2.51 -29.45 46.06
C LYS A 773 -3.91 -29.41 46.70
N LEU A 774 -4.69 -30.48 46.49
CA LEU A 774 -5.99 -30.77 47.14
C LEU A 774 -7.18 -29.85 46.78
N ALA A 775 -7.55 -29.85 45.49
CA ALA A 775 -8.93 -30.09 45.02
C ALA A 775 -8.86 -30.47 43.53
#